data_AF-A0A973HZ46-F1
#
_entry.id   AF-A0A973HZ46-F1
#
_cell.length_a   1.000
_cell.length_b   1.000
_cell.length_c   1.000
_cell.angle_alpha   90.00
_cell.angle_beta   90.00
_cell.angle_gamma   90.00
#
_symmetry.space_group_name_H-M   'P 1'
#
loop_
_entity.id
_entity.type
_entity.pdbx_description
1 polymer ?
#
loop_
_entity_poly.entity_id
_entity_poly.type
_entity_poly.pdbx_seq_one_letter_code
_entity_poly.pdbx_strand_id
1 'polypeptide(L)'
;ALAAVDAATGSSNSITAAQLNAIDGVNGAIVGNQAAYQAAIENGSAGDFDTVSEINAVIAAVNTIAANDAALTELAEDIAGNANSTLITAAQLNAITGVTGVNASDIADYNAALIAATYEDSANPTVAEINAVIAAVNASIAALTKINNAATAGDASSITIADIASIEGMPELDTELLADYQVAIAAASGAETNSSVEIVILIENIADMTPSIRSIEAVDLDDDGYTDAVHITFSKVIDDNTVKTSDWDVEGVSGESFSSTTNGDSANDQYIYITFEDGVLDNGATPKVTFTEGNLASLSGQVVHKDIFNIVTLAGNDDAATGIDPLSITYTHAVDFRGAATSQTPANINGLAFTDGLNTSSQTDINSGKGFGLAGPSSEYDNNTAAAENSGLRDLFKEFYYAGGASHTLTLSGLTGGESYKVRFFVAGWTSNRVIFTSDNNAFNAGSLDRGTSGANIVNAIEYTFTQGASDTDIKITFAPTTGGFHWYGFTNEVYEIQASADQALAASATALAKIQAAVGGDASGITVNDLNDVFGVNGAIVGNQAAYQAAIANGSAGDFDTVSEILDMVNSVNALAKGVTYENNWTHSQDLTINTTSSGADVSDDVSKFPLLIRLNSTNFDFSEAQTNGEDIRFASSDGFAFDYEIERWDSVNKLAEIWVQVDRVRGDNSTQFIVMYWGNSGVSSESNSAAVFDTANGFAGVWHLGEDGNTTANGYADATSNSNDGQGANLTSSSDVNGVIGRSQNFDGTADYIEVDYSATLNTPLLTVGVWARIDGGAGNRSPIAAMGNSHTGYLSGYLLYAAGDDTWQGWSGNGSKWGNVSLGSELTSVWTYVVMTYDGSTQKLYLDGEQVDTSPSDTLLAKNESFPLRIGAGETEATAGYFFNGPVDEARVSNTNRSADWIKLSYENQKSDQTLVFFNKIEAAAIGGDASAITVDDINEVDGVSGAMPANLADYQAAIEAADV
;
A
#
# COMPACT_ATOMS: atom_id res chain seq x y z
N ALA A 1 28.75 -49.92 -24.57
CA ALA A 1 27.91 -48.70 -24.64
C ALA A 1 28.75 -47.51 -25.09
N LEU A 2 29.83 -47.16 -24.36
CA LEU A 2 30.80 -46.13 -24.76
C LEU A 2 31.31 -46.26 -26.21
N ALA A 3 31.89 -47.41 -26.58
CA ALA A 3 32.35 -47.67 -27.95
C ALA A 3 31.23 -47.63 -29.03
N ALA A 4 29.96 -47.74 -28.63
CA ALA A 4 28.85 -47.61 -29.57
C ALA A 4 28.43 -46.14 -29.79
N VAL A 5 28.69 -45.27 -28.82
CA VAL A 5 28.54 -43.81 -28.97
C VAL A 5 29.66 -43.27 -29.86
N ASP A 6 30.92 -43.66 -29.59
CA ASP A 6 32.07 -43.23 -30.40
C ASP A 6 32.00 -43.73 -31.86
N ALA A 7 31.53 -44.96 -32.07
CA ALA A 7 31.33 -45.51 -33.41
C ALA A 7 30.17 -44.87 -34.19
N ALA A 8 29.32 -44.07 -33.52
CA ALA A 8 28.22 -43.34 -34.16
C ALA A 8 28.65 -41.96 -34.69
N THR A 9 29.90 -41.56 -34.50
CA THR A 9 30.47 -40.32 -35.05
C THR A 9 30.46 -40.32 -36.58
N GLY A 10 30.23 -39.15 -37.18
CA GLY A 10 30.18 -38.97 -38.64
C GLY A 10 29.00 -39.66 -39.33
N SER A 11 27.96 -40.07 -38.60
CA SER A 11 26.76 -40.72 -39.15
C SER A 11 25.52 -40.44 -38.29
N SER A 12 24.35 -40.38 -38.92
CA SER A 12 23.09 -40.21 -38.21
C SER A 12 22.85 -41.38 -37.25
N ASN A 13 22.37 -41.08 -36.04
CA ASN A 13 22.24 -42.05 -34.96
C ASN A 13 20.88 -41.95 -34.27
N SER A 14 20.50 -42.99 -33.53
CA SER A 14 19.25 -43.04 -32.76
C SER A 14 19.51 -43.20 -31.26
N ILE A 15 20.63 -42.67 -30.78
CA ILE A 15 21.05 -42.78 -29.38
C ILE A 15 20.12 -41.90 -28.53
N THR A 16 19.50 -42.47 -27.49
CA THR A 16 18.56 -41.76 -26.62
C THR A 16 19.23 -41.21 -25.37
N ALA A 17 18.62 -40.21 -24.72
CA ALA A 17 19.11 -39.71 -23.43
C ALA A 17 19.18 -40.82 -22.36
N ALA A 18 18.20 -41.75 -22.37
CA ALA A 18 18.21 -42.92 -21.52
C ALA A 18 19.37 -43.89 -21.82
N GLN A 19 19.76 -44.03 -23.10
CA GLN A 19 20.92 -44.85 -23.48
C GLN A 19 22.25 -44.19 -23.08
N LEU A 20 22.33 -42.86 -23.08
CA LEU A 20 23.49 -42.12 -22.56
C LEU A 20 23.62 -42.29 -21.04
N ASN A 21 22.53 -42.06 -20.29
CA ASN A 21 22.50 -42.25 -18.83
C ASN A 21 22.67 -43.72 -18.38
N ALA A 22 22.53 -44.69 -19.30
CA ALA A 22 22.80 -46.11 -19.01
C ALA A 22 24.30 -46.47 -19.07
N ILE A 23 25.17 -45.54 -19.46
CA ILE A 23 26.62 -45.71 -19.41
C ILE A 23 27.09 -45.44 -17.99
N ASP A 24 27.79 -46.40 -17.38
CA ASP A 24 28.31 -46.25 -16.02
C ASP A 24 29.22 -45.02 -15.90
N GLY A 25 28.87 -44.11 -14.98
CA GLY A 25 29.54 -42.82 -14.78
C GLY A 25 29.05 -41.66 -15.66
N VAL A 26 28.10 -41.87 -16.58
CA VAL A 26 27.44 -40.80 -17.35
C VAL A 26 26.13 -40.42 -16.70
N ASN A 27 25.94 -39.14 -16.41
CA ASN A 27 24.72 -38.62 -15.76
C ASN A 27 24.29 -37.28 -16.38
N GLY A 28 22.99 -36.98 -16.33
CA GLY A 28 22.46 -35.66 -16.67
C GLY A 28 21.99 -35.49 -18.12
N ALA A 29 21.89 -36.55 -18.93
CA ALA A 29 21.23 -36.46 -20.23
C ALA A 29 19.70 -36.30 -20.06
N ILE A 30 19.12 -35.26 -20.65
CA ILE A 30 17.72 -34.88 -20.55
C ILE A 30 16.99 -35.24 -21.85
N VAL A 31 15.79 -35.78 -21.76
CA VAL A 31 14.99 -36.22 -22.93
C VAL A 31 14.73 -35.07 -23.91
N GLY A 32 14.47 -33.86 -23.40
CA GLY A 32 14.24 -32.65 -24.22
C GLY A 32 15.43 -32.28 -25.13
N ASN A 33 16.66 -32.62 -24.73
CA ASN A 33 17.88 -32.28 -25.46
C ASN A 33 18.41 -33.44 -26.34
N GLN A 34 17.64 -34.53 -26.46
CA GLN A 34 18.07 -35.74 -27.15
C GLN A 34 18.54 -35.49 -28.59
N ALA A 35 17.79 -34.71 -29.35
CA ALA A 35 18.14 -34.38 -30.74
C ALA A 35 19.48 -33.61 -30.82
N ALA A 36 19.77 -32.74 -29.85
CA ALA A 36 21.02 -32.00 -29.79
C ALA A 36 22.20 -32.90 -29.40
N TYR A 37 22.02 -33.87 -28.49
CA TYR A 37 23.05 -34.89 -28.24
C TYR A 37 23.34 -35.72 -29.50
N GLN A 38 22.29 -36.15 -30.21
CA GLN A 38 22.43 -36.93 -31.45
C GLN A 38 23.22 -36.16 -32.51
N ALA A 39 22.92 -34.87 -32.68
CA ALA A 39 23.63 -33.99 -33.60
C ALA A 39 25.09 -33.74 -33.15
N ALA A 40 25.34 -33.56 -31.86
CA ALA A 40 26.70 -33.41 -31.33
C ALA A 40 27.55 -34.67 -31.56
N ILE A 41 26.96 -35.85 -31.37
CA ILE A 41 27.62 -37.14 -31.64
C ILE A 41 27.88 -37.32 -33.14
N GLU A 42 26.90 -37.03 -34.00
CA GLU A 42 27.04 -37.13 -35.46
C GLU A 42 28.14 -36.20 -36.01
N ASN A 43 28.31 -35.01 -35.42
CA ASN A 43 29.34 -34.04 -35.82
C ASN A 43 30.72 -34.30 -35.21
N GLY A 44 30.85 -35.22 -34.25
CA GLY A 44 32.13 -35.60 -33.67
C GLY A 44 33.01 -36.40 -34.64
N SER A 45 34.27 -36.56 -34.26
CA SER A 45 35.25 -37.43 -34.90
C SER A 45 35.53 -38.67 -34.06
N ALA A 46 36.05 -39.73 -34.69
CA ALA A 46 36.44 -40.95 -33.98
C ALA A 46 37.46 -40.64 -32.86
N GLY A 47 37.14 -41.04 -31.63
CA GLY A 47 37.91 -40.73 -30.43
C GLY A 47 37.34 -39.57 -29.59
N ASP A 48 36.36 -38.81 -30.09
CA ASP A 48 35.77 -37.68 -29.34
C ASP A 48 34.82 -38.12 -28.22
N PHE A 49 34.40 -39.40 -28.19
CA PHE A 49 33.48 -39.96 -27.18
C PHE A 49 33.96 -41.30 -26.63
N ASP A 50 35.28 -41.54 -26.61
CA ASP A 50 35.86 -42.81 -26.18
C ASP A 50 36.08 -42.90 -24.65
N THR A 51 35.83 -41.80 -23.93
CA THR A 51 35.77 -41.74 -22.46
C THR A 51 34.44 -41.22 -21.92
N VAL A 52 34.12 -41.63 -20.68
CA VAL A 52 32.96 -41.12 -19.91
C VAL A 52 33.06 -39.61 -19.68
N SER A 53 34.28 -39.09 -19.53
CA SER A 53 34.51 -37.66 -19.29
C SER A 53 34.12 -36.80 -20.49
N GLU A 54 34.41 -37.27 -21.70
CA GLU A 54 34.06 -36.54 -22.93
C GLU A 54 32.55 -36.56 -23.17
N ILE A 55 31.89 -37.70 -22.93
CA ILE A 55 30.42 -37.78 -23.03
C ILE A 55 29.75 -36.85 -22.01
N ASN A 56 30.21 -36.83 -20.76
CA ASN A 56 29.68 -35.91 -19.75
C ASN A 56 29.93 -34.44 -20.12
N ALA A 57 31.08 -34.11 -20.70
CA ALA A 57 31.39 -32.76 -21.16
C ALA A 57 30.44 -32.31 -22.28
N VAL A 58 30.11 -33.18 -23.24
CA VAL A 58 29.17 -32.86 -24.31
C VAL A 58 27.73 -32.78 -23.80
N ILE A 59 27.31 -33.66 -22.89
CA ILE A 59 26.00 -33.56 -22.25
C ILE A 59 25.85 -32.23 -21.50
N ALA A 60 26.86 -31.86 -20.71
CA ALA A 60 26.88 -30.59 -20.00
C ALA A 60 26.81 -29.41 -20.97
N ALA A 61 27.65 -29.39 -22.01
CA ALA A 61 27.66 -28.33 -23.01
C ALA A 61 26.31 -28.18 -23.74
N VAL A 62 25.72 -29.30 -24.18
CA VAL A 62 24.41 -29.28 -24.85
C VAL A 62 23.30 -28.81 -23.91
N ASN A 63 23.33 -29.23 -22.64
CA ASN A 63 22.35 -28.77 -21.65
C ASN A 63 22.47 -27.27 -21.37
N THR A 64 23.69 -26.77 -21.23
CA THR A 64 23.95 -25.34 -21.03
C THR A 64 23.47 -24.52 -22.23
N ILE A 65 23.77 -24.96 -23.46
CA ILE A 65 23.31 -24.26 -24.68
C ILE A 65 21.78 -24.26 -24.76
N ALA A 66 21.13 -25.40 -24.53
CA ALA A 66 19.67 -25.48 -24.60
C ALA A 66 18.98 -24.63 -23.53
N ALA A 67 19.53 -24.59 -22.31
CA ALA A 67 19.01 -23.74 -21.24
C ALA A 67 19.21 -22.25 -21.55
N ASN A 68 20.39 -21.88 -22.09
CA ASN A 68 20.69 -20.52 -22.52
C ASN A 68 19.74 -20.05 -23.63
N ASP A 69 19.51 -20.87 -24.65
CA ASP A 69 18.63 -20.53 -25.78
C ASP A 69 17.17 -20.41 -25.33
N ALA A 70 16.71 -21.29 -24.43
CA ALA A 70 15.38 -21.21 -23.85
C ALA A 70 15.20 -19.93 -23.01
N ALA A 71 16.19 -19.58 -22.18
CA ALA A 71 16.14 -18.36 -21.37
C ALA A 71 16.18 -17.09 -22.23
N LEU A 72 17.01 -17.04 -23.28
CA LEU A 72 17.03 -15.91 -24.22
C LEU A 72 15.71 -15.78 -25.01
N THR A 73 15.10 -16.91 -25.37
CA THR A 73 13.80 -16.91 -26.06
C THR A 73 12.70 -16.38 -25.16
N GLU A 74 12.67 -16.81 -23.89
CA GLU A 74 11.70 -16.31 -22.92
C GLU A 74 11.90 -14.82 -22.67
N LEU A 75 13.14 -14.37 -22.46
CA LEU A 75 13.44 -12.95 -22.26
C LEU A 75 13.00 -12.09 -23.45
N ALA A 76 13.26 -12.53 -24.68
CA ALA A 76 12.85 -11.80 -25.88
C ALA A 76 11.32 -11.76 -26.04
N GLU A 77 10.63 -12.80 -25.58
CA GLU A 77 9.16 -12.86 -25.56
C GLU A 77 8.57 -11.89 -24.52
N ASP A 78 9.15 -11.87 -23.32
CA ASP A 78 8.78 -10.95 -22.25
C ASP A 78 8.92 -9.48 -22.69
N ILE A 79 10.08 -9.13 -23.27
CA ILE A 79 10.34 -7.79 -23.82
C ILE A 79 9.32 -7.41 -24.90
N ALA A 80 8.79 -8.37 -25.64
CA ALA A 80 7.82 -8.14 -26.72
C ALA A 80 6.35 -8.04 -26.25
N GLY A 81 6.10 -8.09 -24.93
CA GLY A 81 4.77 -7.89 -24.34
C GLY A 81 4.14 -9.15 -23.74
N ASN A 82 4.95 -10.15 -23.38
CA ASN A 82 4.60 -11.36 -22.63
C ASN A 82 3.23 -11.98 -23.02
N ALA A 83 3.20 -12.67 -24.15
CA ALA A 83 2.00 -13.31 -24.68
C ALA A 83 1.62 -14.61 -23.94
N ASN A 84 2.56 -15.24 -23.23
CA ASN A 84 2.36 -16.52 -22.55
C ASN A 84 2.03 -16.38 -21.03
N SER A 85 2.06 -15.15 -20.49
CA SER A 85 1.87 -14.79 -19.07
C SER A 85 2.85 -15.45 -18.09
N THR A 86 3.96 -15.98 -18.59
CA THR A 86 5.08 -16.54 -17.84
C THR A 86 6.23 -15.55 -17.97
N LEU A 87 6.80 -15.11 -16.85
CA LEU A 87 7.98 -14.24 -16.87
C LEU A 87 9.24 -15.08 -16.70
N ILE A 88 10.35 -14.59 -17.27
CA ILE A 88 11.67 -15.15 -17.00
C ILE A 88 11.97 -15.17 -15.49
N THR A 89 12.45 -16.31 -15.01
CA THR A 89 12.84 -16.49 -13.61
C THR A 89 14.31 -16.08 -13.39
N ALA A 90 14.68 -15.77 -12.14
CA ALA A 90 16.06 -15.47 -11.78
C ALA A 90 17.04 -16.61 -12.13
N ALA A 91 16.57 -17.86 -12.06
CA ALA A 91 17.36 -19.03 -12.43
C ALA A 91 17.60 -19.11 -13.94
N GLN A 92 16.59 -18.79 -14.75
CA GLN A 92 16.72 -18.72 -16.22
C GLN A 92 17.61 -17.55 -16.63
N LEU A 93 17.42 -16.37 -16.03
CA LEU A 93 18.23 -15.18 -16.31
C LEU A 93 19.71 -15.42 -15.97
N ASN A 94 20.01 -16.07 -14.82
CA ASN A 94 21.37 -16.50 -14.46
C ASN A 94 21.92 -17.64 -15.34
N ALA A 95 21.06 -18.42 -16.00
CA ALA A 95 21.49 -19.49 -16.90
C ALA A 95 21.94 -18.96 -18.28
N ILE A 96 21.64 -17.69 -18.61
CA ILE A 96 22.13 -17.03 -19.81
C ILE A 96 23.65 -16.83 -19.68
N THR A 97 24.38 -17.35 -20.66
CA THR A 97 25.85 -17.37 -20.64
C THR A 97 26.40 -15.95 -20.68
N GLY A 98 27.09 -15.55 -19.60
CA GLY A 98 27.72 -14.25 -19.47
C GLY A 98 26.86 -13.20 -18.76
N VAL A 99 25.62 -13.53 -18.38
CA VAL A 99 24.83 -12.71 -17.45
C VAL A 99 25.35 -12.91 -16.03
N THR A 100 25.48 -11.82 -15.28
CA THR A 100 26.01 -11.81 -13.91
C THR A 100 25.26 -10.80 -13.04
N GLY A 101 25.25 -11.02 -11.72
CA GLY A 101 24.72 -10.04 -10.76
C GLY A 101 23.21 -10.13 -10.52
N VAL A 102 22.53 -11.18 -10.98
CA VAL A 102 21.11 -11.39 -10.71
C VAL A 102 20.94 -11.91 -9.28
N ASN A 103 20.23 -11.13 -8.45
CA ASN A 103 19.75 -11.54 -7.14
C ASN A 103 18.33 -12.13 -7.23
N ALA A 104 18.08 -13.27 -6.59
CA ALA A 104 16.79 -13.95 -6.70
C ALA A 104 15.64 -13.18 -6.03
N SER A 105 15.92 -12.37 -5.00
CA SER A 105 14.91 -11.53 -4.33
C SER A 105 14.38 -10.41 -5.21
N ASP A 106 15.17 -9.97 -6.20
CA ASP A 106 14.93 -8.73 -6.95
C ASP A 106 14.38 -9.02 -8.36
N ILE A 107 13.87 -10.23 -8.59
CA ILE A 107 13.43 -10.71 -9.91
C ILE A 107 12.24 -9.91 -10.47
N ALA A 108 11.37 -9.39 -9.61
CA ALA A 108 10.27 -8.53 -10.02
C ALA A 108 10.80 -7.22 -10.64
N ASP A 109 11.80 -6.62 -9.99
CA ASP A 109 12.45 -5.38 -10.45
C ASP A 109 13.23 -5.61 -11.75
N TYR A 110 13.97 -6.71 -11.86
CA TYR A 110 14.64 -7.06 -13.11
C TYR A 110 13.65 -7.27 -14.25
N ASN A 111 12.54 -7.97 -14.01
CA ASN A 111 11.54 -8.20 -15.06
C ASN A 111 10.91 -6.89 -15.53
N ALA A 112 10.55 -6.01 -14.59
CA ALA A 112 10.03 -4.68 -14.91
C ALA A 112 11.04 -3.85 -15.73
N ALA A 113 12.29 -3.80 -15.28
CA ALA A 113 13.35 -3.02 -15.95
C ALA A 113 13.72 -3.62 -17.31
N LEU A 114 13.80 -4.94 -17.43
CA LEU A 114 14.11 -5.62 -18.70
C LEU A 114 13.03 -5.37 -19.76
N ILE A 115 11.75 -5.32 -19.36
CA ILE A 115 10.62 -5.00 -20.25
C ILE A 115 10.62 -3.52 -20.64
N ALA A 116 10.95 -2.62 -19.70
CA ALA A 116 10.95 -1.18 -19.93
C ALA A 116 12.17 -0.68 -20.71
N ALA A 117 13.28 -1.42 -20.69
CA ALA A 117 14.53 -1.03 -21.34
C ALA A 117 14.44 -0.97 -22.86
N THR A 118 15.26 -0.11 -23.46
CA THR A 118 15.44 -0.03 -24.91
C THR A 118 16.62 -0.87 -25.35
N TYR A 119 16.39 -1.77 -26.30
CA TYR A 119 17.42 -2.61 -26.92
C TYR A 119 17.61 -2.21 -28.38
N GLU A 120 18.84 -2.36 -28.89
CA GLU A 120 19.10 -2.15 -30.33
C GLU A 120 18.32 -3.15 -31.21
N ASP A 121 18.17 -4.39 -30.71
CA ASP A 121 17.29 -5.40 -31.28
C ASP A 121 16.54 -6.12 -30.14
N SER A 122 15.30 -5.72 -29.88
CA SER A 122 14.48 -6.31 -28.81
C SER A 122 14.13 -7.79 -29.04
N ALA A 123 14.27 -8.30 -30.27
CA ALA A 123 14.10 -9.72 -30.54
C ALA A 123 15.37 -10.54 -30.23
N ASN A 124 16.53 -9.88 -30.07
CA ASN A 124 17.81 -10.51 -29.78
C ASN A 124 18.66 -9.64 -28.83
N PRO A 125 18.22 -9.43 -27.56
CA PRO A 125 18.97 -8.60 -26.62
C PRO A 125 20.36 -9.19 -26.37
N THR A 126 21.38 -8.34 -26.41
CA THR A 126 22.76 -8.78 -26.17
C THR A 126 23.01 -8.94 -24.66
N VAL A 127 23.92 -9.86 -24.30
CA VAL A 127 24.34 -10.06 -22.90
C VAL A 127 24.88 -8.77 -22.25
N ALA A 128 25.46 -7.87 -23.05
CA ALA A 128 25.93 -6.58 -22.56
C ALA A 128 24.76 -5.65 -22.17
N GLU A 129 23.70 -5.61 -22.96
CA GLU A 129 22.49 -4.84 -22.65
C GLU A 129 21.78 -5.42 -21.42
N ILE A 130 21.64 -6.76 -21.36
CA ILE A 130 21.01 -7.45 -20.22
C ILE A 130 21.77 -7.15 -18.91
N ASN A 131 23.10 -7.27 -18.92
CA ASN A 131 23.93 -6.96 -17.75
C ASN A 131 23.88 -5.46 -17.38
N ALA A 132 23.71 -4.56 -18.35
CA ALA A 132 23.58 -3.14 -18.07
C ALA A 132 22.29 -2.83 -17.30
N VAL A 133 21.17 -3.45 -17.69
CA VAL A 133 19.89 -3.32 -16.98
C VAL A 133 19.98 -3.89 -15.56
N ILE A 134 20.51 -5.11 -15.41
CA ILE A 134 20.69 -5.74 -14.08
C ILE A 134 21.60 -4.89 -13.19
N ALA A 135 22.69 -4.36 -13.73
CA ALA A 135 23.60 -3.50 -12.98
C ALA A 135 22.94 -2.18 -12.54
N ALA A 136 22.08 -1.59 -13.37
CA ALA A 136 21.34 -0.37 -13.04
C ALA A 136 20.32 -0.61 -11.91
N VAL A 137 19.57 -1.71 -11.97
CA VAL A 137 18.63 -2.10 -10.91
C VAL A 137 19.37 -2.34 -9.59
N ASN A 138 20.47 -3.09 -9.61
CA ASN A 138 21.28 -3.34 -8.41
C ASN A 138 21.87 -2.06 -7.81
N ALA A 139 22.34 -1.14 -8.65
CA ALA A 139 22.85 0.14 -8.19
C ALA A 139 21.75 0.99 -7.54
N SER A 140 20.54 0.99 -8.12
CA SER A 140 19.37 1.67 -7.57
C SER A 140 18.97 1.11 -6.20
N ILE A 141 18.87 -0.21 -6.07
CA ILE A 141 18.52 -0.88 -4.80
C ILE A 141 19.57 -0.57 -3.71
N ALA A 142 20.85 -0.62 -4.05
CA ALA A 142 21.93 -0.31 -3.12
C ALA A 142 21.91 1.17 -2.67
N ALA A 143 21.66 2.08 -3.60
CA ALA A 143 21.52 3.51 -3.32
C ALA A 143 20.33 3.79 -2.39
N LEU A 144 19.16 3.23 -2.69
CA LEU A 144 17.94 3.36 -1.89
C LEU A 144 18.14 2.83 -0.47
N THR A 145 18.76 1.65 -0.34
CA THR A 145 19.09 1.07 0.98
C THR A 145 19.99 2.00 1.79
N LYS A 146 21.00 2.58 1.16
CA LYS A 146 21.93 3.50 1.83
C LYS A 146 21.23 4.79 2.28
N ILE A 147 20.38 5.37 1.43
CA ILE A 147 19.60 6.58 1.73
C ILE A 147 18.59 6.32 2.84
N ASN A 148 17.89 5.18 2.82
CA ASN A 148 16.92 4.81 3.85
C ASN A 148 17.58 4.64 5.23
N ASN A 149 18.76 4.01 5.28
CA ASN A 149 19.53 3.86 6.52
C ASN A 149 19.98 5.23 7.08
N ALA A 150 20.41 6.15 6.20
CA ALA A 150 20.77 7.51 6.59
C ALA A 150 19.56 8.31 7.12
N ALA A 151 18.40 8.19 6.47
CA ALA A 151 17.16 8.82 6.92
C ALA A 151 16.69 8.28 8.27
N THR A 152 16.72 6.95 8.45
CA THR A 152 16.37 6.29 9.71
C THR A 152 17.29 6.71 10.85
N ALA A 153 18.58 6.90 10.57
CA ALA A 153 19.55 7.35 11.56
C ALA A 153 19.45 8.86 11.86
N GLY A 154 18.65 9.63 11.09
CA GLY A 154 18.64 11.09 11.15
C GLY A 154 19.97 11.73 10.76
N ASP A 155 20.82 11.02 10.01
CA ASP A 155 22.16 11.47 9.60
C ASP A 155 22.48 11.00 8.17
N ALA A 156 22.39 11.94 7.23
CA ALA A 156 22.73 11.72 5.83
C ALA A 156 24.09 12.29 5.42
N SER A 157 24.97 12.62 6.37
CA SER A 157 26.32 13.14 6.07
C SER A 157 27.17 12.19 5.20
N SER A 158 26.84 10.90 5.19
CA SER A 158 27.50 9.86 4.39
C SER A 158 26.95 9.69 2.95
N ILE A 159 25.85 10.38 2.61
CA ILE A 159 25.23 10.35 1.28
C ILE A 159 25.95 11.30 0.34
N THR A 160 26.18 10.87 -0.90
CA THR A 160 26.83 11.65 -1.95
C THR A 160 25.91 11.84 -3.15
N ILE A 161 26.20 12.81 -4.01
CA ILE A 161 25.50 12.99 -5.30
C ILE A 161 25.51 11.70 -6.13
N ALA A 162 26.61 10.94 -6.08
CA ALA A 162 26.72 9.69 -6.82
C ALA A 162 25.78 8.59 -6.27
N ASP A 163 25.52 8.57 -4.96
CA ASP A 163 24.54 7.64 -4.38
C ASP A 163 23.14 7.98 -4.90
N ILE A 164 22.77 9.26 -4.87
CA ILE A 164 21.45 9.72 -5.33
C ILE A 164 21.29 9.51 -6.85
N ALA A 165 22.30 9.86 -7.64
CA ALA A 165 22.30 9.71 -9.10
C ALA A 165 22.30 8.25 -9.57
N SER A 166 22.58 7.29 -8.69
CA SER A 166 22.53 5.85 -9.01
C SER A 166 21.12 5.28 -8.98
N ILE A 167 20.12 6.05 -8.55
CA ILE A 167 18.71 5.67 -8.57
C ILE A 167 18.15 5.88 -9.98
N GLU A 168 17.57 4.82 -10.54
CA GLU A 168 16.90 4.86 -11.84
C GLU A 168 15.75 5.86 -11.87
N GLY A 169 15.69 6.70 -12.91
CA GLY A 169 14.67 7.74 -13.07
C GLY A 169 14.98 9.09 -12.42
N MET A 170 16.09 9.22 -11.68
CA MET A 170 16.48 10.47 -11.01
C MET A 170 16.83 11.58 -12.03
N PRO A 171 16.35 12.83 -11.86
CA PRO A 171 16.72 13.95 -12.71
C PRO A 171 18.20 14.35 -12.54
N GLU A 172 18.69 15.22 -13.43
CA GLU A 172 20.04 15.78 -13.31
C GLU A 172 20.14 16.60 -12.01
N LEU A 173 20.98 16.14 -11.08
CA LEU A 173 21.14 16.73 -9.75
C LEU A 173 22.07 17.95 -9.81
N ASP A 174 21.71 19.01 -9.09
CA ASP A 174 22.63 20.11 -8.87
C ASP A 174 23.64 19.73 -7.79
N THR A 175 24.90 19.56 -8.19
CA THR A 175 25.98 19.18 -7.27
C THR A 175 26.23 20.20 -6.16
N GLU A 176 25.80 21.46 -6.33
CA GLU A 176 25.95 22.52 -5.33
C GLU A 176 24.90 22.43 -4.21
N LEU A 177 23.85 21.61 -4.38
CA LEU A 177 22.76 21.38 -3.41
C LEU A 177 22.96 20.11 -2.56
N LEU A 178 24.15 19.50 -2.58
CA LEU A 178 24.43 18.28 -1.80
C LEU A 178 24.07 18.42 -0.31
N ALA A 179 24.40 19.56 0.30
CA ALA A 179 24.08 19.80 1.71
C ALA A 179 22.57 19.82 1.95
N ASP A 180 21.81 20.40 1.03
CA ASP A 180 20.35 20.47 1.11
C ASP A 180 19.71 19.09 0.91
N TYR A 181 20.21 18.30 -0.04
CA TYR A 181 19.82 16.89 -0.21
C TYR A 181 20.08 16.07 1.06
N GLN A 182 21.24 16.24 1.71
CA GLN A 182 21.56 15.54 2.96
C GLN A 182 20.64 15.96 4.12
N VAL A 183 20.35 17.26 4.25
CA VAL A 183 19.43 17.76 5.30
C VAL A 183 18.04 17.16 5.13
N ALA A 184 17.52 17.13 3.89
CA ALA A 184 16.20 16.57 3.63
C ALA A 184 16.14 15.05 3.87
N ILE A 185 17.16 14.30 3.42
CA ILE A 185 17.24 12.86 3.68
C ILE A 185 17.30 12.59 5.19
N ALA A 186 18.09 13.35 5.94
CA ALA A 186 18.17 13.22 7.40
C ALA A 186 16.86 13.58 8.11
N ALA A 187 16.10 14.55 7.56
CA ALA A 187 14.81 14.98 8.09
C ALA A 187 13.66 14.02 7.77
N ALA A 188 13.83 13.10 6.81
CA ALA A 188 12.83 12.09 6.43
C ALA A 188 12.69 10.93 7.44
N SER A 189 13.22 11.08 8.67
CA SER A 189 13.14 10.03 9.69
C SER A 189 11.68 9.73 10.04
N GLY A 190 11.21 8.53 9.69
CA GLY A 190 9.85 8.07 10.00
C GLY A 190 8.86 8.09 8.83
N ALA A 191 9.28 8.34 7.59
CA ALA A 191 8.45 8.06 6.42
C ALA A 191 8.21 6.53 6.32
N GLU A 192 6.96 6.11 6.49
CA GLU A 192 6.54 4.75 6.19
C GLU A 192 6.52 4.56 4.66
N THR A 193 7.18 3.49 4.18
CA THR A 193 7.15 2.87 2.83
C THR A 193 8.43 2.99 1.96
N ASN A 194 9.09 1.86 1.72
CA ASN A 194 10.19 1.72 0.76
C ASN A 194 9.66 1.73 -0.68
N SER A 195 9.61 2.89 -1.33
CA SER A 195 9.52 2.98 -2.79
C SER A 195 10.49 4.03 -3.33
N SER A 196 11.15 3.72 -4.45
CA SER A 196 12.02 4.66 -5.19
C SER A 196 11.33 6.00 -5.46
N VAL A 197 10.01 5.97 -5.58
CA VAL A 197 9.13 7.12 -5.84
C VAL A 197 9.15 8.15 -4.70
N GLU A 198 9.13 7.76 -3.42
CA GLU A 198 9.02 8.73 -2.32
C GLU A 198 10.33 9.49 -2.06
N ILE A 199 11.48 8.79 -2.19
CA ILE A 199 12.81 9.41 -2.10
C ILE A 199 13.10 10.29 -3.32
N VAL A 200 12.68 9.87 -4.53
CA VAL A 200 12.79 10.70 -5.75
C VAL A 200 11.95 11.97 -5.62
N ILE A 201 10.71 11.87 -5.13
CA ILE A 201 9.85 13.04 -4.87
C ILE A 201 10.47 13.97 -3.82
N LEU A 202 11.04 13.44 -2.74
CA LEU A 202 11.70 14.25 -1.70
C LEU A 202 12.88 15.06 -2.28
N ILE A 203 13.62 14.49 -3.24
CA ILE A 203 14.80 15.10 -3.87
C ILE A 203 14.40 16.06 -5.00
N GLU A 204 13.36 15.74 -5.77
CA GLU A 204 12.73 16.64 -6.74
C GLU A 204 12.18 17.91 -6.05
N ASN A 205 11.59 17.79 -4.87
CA ASN A 205 11.04 18.91 -4.09
C ASN A 205 12.10 19.90 -3.57
N ILE A 206 13.37 19.50 -3.44
CA ILE A 206 14.48 20.38 -2.99
C ILE A 206 14.90 21.34 -4.10
N ALA A 207 14.74 20.92 -5.36
CA ALA A 207 14.90 21.81 -6.51
C ALA A 207 13.87 22.97 -6.49
N ASP A 208 12.73 22.79 -5.81
CA ASP A 208 11.58 23.71 -5.81
C ASP A 208 11.33 24.50 -4.50
N MET A 209 12.18 24.38 -3.48
CA MET A 209 12.07 25.19 -2.23
C MET A 209 12.20 26.72 -2.44
N THR A 210 11.50 27.52 -1.63
CA THR A 210 11.57 29.00 -1.61
C THR A 210 13.02 29.48 -1.40
N PRO A 211 13.45 30.57 -2.08
CA PRO A 211 14.79 31.10 -1.91
C PRO A 211 15.05 31.50 -0.44
N SER A 212 16.04 30.86 0.18
CA SER A 212 16.46 31.15 1.56
C SER A 212 17.66 32.09 1.59
N ILE A 213 17.71 32.98 2.59
CA ILE A 213 18.83 33.92 2.75
C ILE A 213 20.06 33.15 3.25
N ARG A 214 21.14 33.16 2.47
CA ARG A 214 22.44 32.57 2.83
C ARG A 214 23.31 33.56 3.61
N SER A 215 23.27 34.84 3.27
CA SER A 215 24.05 35.87 3.97
C SER A 215 23.46 37.26 3.83
N ILE A 216 23.74 38.10 4.82
CA ILE A 216 23.42 39.53 4.85
C ILE A 216 24.69 40.28 5.25
N GLU A 217 25.08 41.27 4.44
CA GLU A 217 26.26 42.09 4.65
C GLU A 217 25.86 43.57 4.70
N ALA A 218 26.35 44.32 5.68
CA ALA A 218 26.21 45.78 5.71
C ALA A 218 27.09 46.41 4.62
N VAL A 219 26.51 47.35 3.87
CA VAL A 219 27.21 48.08 2.81
C VAL A 219 27.03 49.57 3.04
N ASP A 220 28.14 50.29 2.94
CA ASP A 220 28.25 51.74 2.87
C ASP A 220 28.49 52.07 1.39
N LEU A 221 27.43 52.44 0.66
CA LEU A 221 27.44 52.62 -0.79
C LEU A 221 28.06 53.95 -1.21
N ASP A 222 28.07 54.96 -0.34
CA ASP A 222 28.59 56.31 -0.65
C ASP A 222 29.91 56.68 0.07
N ASP A 223 30.48 55.73 0.82
CA ASP A 223 31.75 55.80 1.56
C ASP A 223 31.77 56.92 2.63
N ASP A 224 30.62 57.30 3.19
CA ASP A 224 30.54 58.38 4.18
C ASP A 224 30.83 57.92 5.63
N GLY A 225 30.92 56.60 5.84
CA GLY A 225 31.20 55.96 7.10
C GLY A 225 29.98 55.40 7.83
N TYR A 226 28.77 55.53 7.27
CA TYR A 226 27.54 54.93 7.76
C TYR A 226 27.03 53.86 6.79
N THR A 227 26.36 52.85 7.33
CA THR A 227 25.70 51.83 6.50
C THR A 227 24.41 52.41 5.94
N ASP A 228 24.23 52.35 4.62
CA ASP A 228 23.04 52.82 3.89
C ASP A 228 22.37 51.70 3.05
N ALA A 229 22.95 50.49 3.04
CA ALA A 229 22.34 49.31 2.44
C ALA A 229 22.71 47.99 3.13
N VAL A 230 21.91 46.96 2.89
CA VAL A 230 22.29 45.56 3.13
C VAL A 230 22.32 44.77 1.82
N HIS A 231 23.42 44.05 1.59
CA HIS A 231 23.58 43.11 0.48
C HIS A 231 23.17 41.71 0.95
N ILE A 232 22.21 41.12 0.24
CA ILE A 232 21.59 39.86 0.59
C ILE A 232 21.93 38.84 -0.49
N THR A 233 22.40 37.66 -0.09
CA THR A 233 22.64 36.53 -1.00
C THR A 233 21.65 35.42 -0.69
N PHE A 234 20.99 34.91 -1.73
CA PHE A 234 20.04 33.81 -1.62
C PHE A 234 20.67 32.46 -1.97
N SER A 235 19.99 31.38 -1.60
CA SER A 235 20.34 30.01 -1.97
C SER A 235 20.08 29.68 -3.44
N LYS A 236 19.33 30.53 -4.15
CA LYS A 236 18.92 30.37 -5.56
C LYS A 236 18.80 31.73 -6.25
N VAL A 237 18.69 31.73 -7.58
CA VAL A 237 18.34 32.90 -8.38
C VAL A 237 16.87 33.28 -8.18
N ILE A 238 16.58 34.55 -7.91
CA ILE A 238 15.25 35.05 -7.56
C ILE A 238 14.66 35.96 -8.63
N ASP A 239 13.33 35.95 -8.78
CA ASP A 239 12.63 36.94 -9.61
C ASP A 239 12.51 38.27 -8.84
N ASP A 240 13.36 39.22 -9.17
CA ASP A 240 13.40 40.53 -8.53
C ASP A 240 12.07 41.29 -8.63
N ASN A 241 11.22 40.98 -9.60
CA ASN A 241 9.90 41.61 -9.72
C ASN A 241 8.95 41.20 -8.59
N THR A 242 9.28 40.14 -7.87
CA THR A 242 8.50 39.64 -6.72
C THR A 242 8.97 40.21 -5.39
N VAL A 243 10.11 40.92 -5.37
CA VAL A 243 10.65 41.58 -4.18
C VAL A 243 9.79 42.79 -3.82
N LYS A 244 9.15 42.75 -2.65
CA LYS A 244 8.37 43.86 -2.10
C LYS A 244 9.11 44.47 -0.91
N THR A 245 9.34 45.78 -0.95
CA THR A 245 10.04 46.49 0.14
C THR A 245 9.29 46.42 1.47
N SER A 246 7.98 46.20 1.46
CA SER A 246 7.17 46.00 2.67
C SER A 246 7.51 44.73 3.45
N ASP A 247 8.17 43.79 2.80
CA ASP A 247 8.45 42.47 3.38
C ASP A 247 9.78 42.48 4.15
N TRP A 248 10.53 43.60 4.10
CA TRP A 248 11.84 43.78 4.69
C TRP A 248 11.82 44.89 5.74
N ASP A 249 12.34 44.60 6.92
CA ASP A 249 12.52 45.55 8.02
C ASP A 249 13.97 45.47 8.50
N VAL A 250 14.71 46.58 8.42
CA VAL A 250 16.10 46.65 8.90
C VAL A 250 16.08 47.37 10.25
N GLU A 251 16.49 46.67 11.31
CA GLU A 251 16.32 47.16 12.67
C GLU A 251 17.03 48.50 12.89
N GLY A 252 16.24 49.51 13.27
CA GLY A 252 16.74 50.82 13.66
C GLY A 252 16.82 51.84 12.53
N VAL A 253 16.44 51.50 11.30
CA VAL A 253 16.37 52.44 10.17
C VAL A 253 14.92 52.57 9.68
N SER A 254 14.70 53.46 8.71
CA SER A 254 13.42 53.64 8.06
C SER A 254 13.62 54.03 6.60
N GLY A 255 12.65 53.72 5.75
CA GLY A 255 12.68 54.14 4.34
C GLY A 255 13.29 53.08 3.42
N GLU A 256 13.14 51.81 3.78
CA GLU A 256 13.58 50.64 3.04
C GLU A 256 13.09 50.69 1.59
N SER A 257 14.03 50.53 0.66
CA SER A 257 13.79 50.59 -0.77
C SER A 257 14.57 49.49 -1.50
N PHE A 258 14.04 49.08 -2.64
CA PHE A 258 14.61 48.07 -3.51
C PHE A 258 14.47 48.51 -4.97
N SER A 259 15.50 48.22 -5.76
CA SER A 259 15.49 48.29 -7.23
C SER A 259 16.37 47.17 -7.74
N SER A 260 15.91 46.44 -8.77
CA SER A 260 16.60 45.30 -9.40
C SER A 260 17.88 45.66 -10.18
N THR A 261 18.42 46.85 -9.93
CA THR A 261 19.63 47.38 -10.57
C THR A 261 20.42 48.28 -9.63
N THR A 262 20.14 48.27 -8.32
CA THR A 262 20.83 49.13 -7.35
C THR A 262 22.31 48.79 -7.30
N ASN A 263 23.18 49.81 -7.39
CA ASN A 263 24.64 49.70 -7.27
C ASN A 263 25.31 48.57 -8.10
N GLY A 264 24.79 48.27 -9.28
CA GLY A 264 25.38 47.25 -10.17
C GLY A 264 24.86 45.84 -9.94
N ASP A 265 23.84 45.68 -9.10
CA ASP A 265 22.97 44.51 -9.06
C ASP A 265 22.44 44.17 -10.46
N SER A 266 22.37 42.88 -10.78
CA SER A 266 21.89 42.39 -12.07
C SER A 266 20.52 41.77 -11.89
N ALA A 267 19.52 42.38 -12.53
CA ALA A 267 18.15 41.90 -12.44
C ALA A 267 18.07 40.38 -12.62
N ASN A 268 17.27 39.72 -11.76
CA ASN A 268 16.98 38.30 -11.81
C ASN A 268 18.22 37.41 -11.54
N ASP A 269 18.99 37.74 -10.51
CA ASP A 269 20.13 36.95 -10.04
C ASP A 269 19.93 36.48 -8.57
N GLN A 270 20.99 36.07 -7.88
CA GLN A 270 20.91 35.56 -6.50
C GLN A 270 21.19 36.63 -5.43
N TYR A 271 21.31 37.89 -5.84
CA TYR A 271 21.74 39.00 -5.02
C TYR A 271 20.70 40.11 -5.07
N ILE A 272 20.48 40.77 -3.93
CA ILE A 272 19.75 42.04 -3.91
C ILE A 272 20.37 43.01 -2.92
N TYR A 273 20.07 44.30 -3.12
CA TYR A 273 20.37 45.36 -2.18
C TYR A 273 19.08 45.98 -1.64
N ILE A 274 18.90 45.92 -0.31
CA ILE A 274 17.87 46.72 0.37
C ILE A 274 18.55 47.96 0.93
N THR A 275 18.18 49.13 0.38
CA THR A 275 18.74 50.44 0.76
C THR A 275 17.82 51.16 1.74
N PHE A 276 18.35 52.05 2.57
CA PHE A 276 17.58 52.81 3.57
C PHE A 276 18.18 54.20 3.83
N GLU A 277 17.52 55.04 4.64
CA GLU A 277 18.03 56.38 4.96
C GLU A 277 19.35 56.31 5.74
N ASP A 278 20.33 57.05 5.22
CA ASP A 278 21.70 57.13 5.71
C ASP A 278 21.85 57.92 7.05
N GLY A 279 22.86 57.57 7.84
CA GLY A 279 23.30 58.30 9.03
C GLY A 279 22.88 57.73 10.40
N VAL A 280 22.35 56.50 10.45
CA VAL A 280 21.83 55.88 11.69
C VAL A 280 22.69 54.71 12.20
N LEU A 281 23.29 53.91 11.31
CA LEU A 281 24.08 52.72 11.65
C LEU A 281 25.56 52.90 11.32
N ASP A 282 26.45 52.61 12.28
CA ASP A 282 27.92 52.65 12.10
C ASP A 282 28.41 51.38 11.37
N ASN A 283 29.43 51.50 10.51
CA ASN A 283 29.99 50.47 9.60
C ASN A 283 30.64 49.25 10.33
N GLY A 284 30.39 49.08 11.62
CA GLY A 284 31.02 48.06 12.46
C GLY A 284 30.18 46.82 12.73
N ALA A 285 28.86 46.84 12.45
CA ALA A 285 27.96 45.71 12.73
C ALA A 285 26.85 45.58 11.68
N THR A 286 26.67 44.37 11.13
CA THR A 286 25.54 44.04 10.26
C THR A 286 24.23 44.23 11.02
N PRO A 287 23.30 45.07 10.56
CA PRO A 287 22.03 45.26 11.23
C PRO A 287 21.18 43.99 11.18
N LYS A 288 20.31 43.80 12.17
CA LYS A 288 19.35 42.71 12.15
C LYS A 288 18.28 43.02 11.09
N VAL A 289 18.09 42.10 10.16
CA VAL A 289 17.05 42.19 9.13
C VAL A 289 15.95 41.20 9.46
N THR A 290 14.72 41.68 9.49
CA THR A 290 13.52 40.84 9.64
C THR A 290 12.83 40.78 8.28
N PHE A 291 12.60 39.56 7.79
CA PHE A 291 11.93 39.30 6.52
C PHE A 291 10.60 38.58 6.78
N THR A 292 9.50 39.08 6.21
CA THR A 292 8.19 38.43 6.27
C THR A 292 8.02 37.55 5.03
N GLU A 293 8.21 36.24 5.21
CA GLU A 293 8.18 35.29 4.10
C GLU A 293 6.75 35.16 3.51
N GLY A 294 6.62 35.33 2.19
CA GLY A 294 5.32 35.14 1.56
C GLY A 294 5.16 35.37 0.06
N ASN A 295 6.15 35.90 -0.69
CA ASN A 295 5.98 36.09 -2.15
C ASN A 295 7.25 36.03 -3.01
N LEU A 296 8.45 35.81 -2.47
CA LEU A 296 9.67 35.77 -3.28
C LEU A 296 9.71 34.50 -4.14
N ALA A 297 9.63 34.66 -5.46
CA ALA A 297 9.68 33.54 -6.41
C ALA A 297 11.12 33.22 -6.82
N SER A 298 11.45 31.94 -6.96
CA SER A 298 12.66 31.50 -7.66
C SER A 298 12.46 31.60 -9.17
N LEU A 299 13.55 31.82 -9.92
CA LEU A 299 13.55 31.72 -11.39
C LEU A 299 13.98 30.35 -11.90
N SER A 300 14.57 29.51 -11.04
CA SER A 300 14.88 28.13 -11.37
C SER A 300 13.62 27.28 -11.28
N GLY A 301 13.04 26.92 -12.42
CA GLY A 301 12.07 25.85 -12.53
C GLY A 301 10.64 26.22 -12.11
N GLN A 302 9.92 26.97 -12.93
CA GLN A 302 8.51 26.60 -13.13
C GLN A 302 8.50 25.21 -13.78
N VAL A 303 8.59 24.15 -12.98
CA VAL A 303 8.12 22.85 -13.43
C VAL A 303 6.60 22.95 -13.42
N VAL A 304 6.07 23.22 -14.61
CA VAL A 304 4.73 22.82 -15.01
C VAL A 304 4.53 21.39 -14.50
N HIS A 305 3.61 21.18 -13.54
CA HIS A 305 3.14 19.83 -13.22
C HIS A 305 2.92 19.13 -14.56
N LYS A 306 3.70 18.08 -14.83
CA LYS A 306 3.65 17.37 -16.10
C LYS A 306 2.32 16.62 -16.11
N ASP A 307 1.30 17.30 -16.62
CA ASP A 307 -0.06 16.82 -16.84
C ASP A 307 -0.02 15.36 -17.32
N ILE A 308 -0.50 14.42 -16.52
CA ILE A 308 -0.49 13.00 -16.88
C ILE A 308 -1.42 12.81 -18.08
N PHE A 309 -0.82 12.71 -19.26
CA PHE A 309 -1.51 12.40 -20.50
C PHE A 309 -1.52 10.89 -20.70
N ASN A 310 -2.66 10.25 -20.46
CA ASN A 310 -2.83 8.82 -20.71
C ASN A 310 -3.70 8.57 -21.95
N ILE A 311 -3.17 7.83 -22.91
CA ILE A 311 -3.96 7.25 -24.01
C ILE A 311 -4.42 5.88 -23.53
N VAL A 312 -5.69 5.77 -23.15
CA VAL A 312 -6.28 4.48 -22.78
C VAL A 312 -6.86 3.83 -24.02
N THR A 313 -6.27 2.71 -24.45
CA THR A 313 -6.82 1.88 -25.53
C THR A 313 -7.93 0.99 -24.95
N LEU A 314 -9.18 1.23 -25.30
CA LEU A 314 -10.31 0.47 -24.77
C LEU A 314 -10.56 -0.79 -25.61
N ALA A 315 -10.63 -1.95 -24.97
CA ALA A 315 -10.83 -3.23 -25.65
C ALA A 315 -12.30 -3.41 -26.08
N GLY A 316 -12.67 -3.01 -27.30
CA GLY A 316 -13.98 -3.33 -27.86
C GLY A 316 -14.47 -2.38 -28.95
N ASN A 317 -15.41 -2.87 -29.78
CA ASN A 317 -15.98 -2.12 -30.91
C ASN A 317 -17.41 -1.62 -30.64
N ASP A 318 -17.97 -1.96 -29.48
CA ASP A 318 -19.35 -1.67 -29.06
C ASP A 318 -19.35 -0.95 -27.70
N ASP A 319 -20.31 -0.05 -27.47
CA ASP A 319 -20.40 0.80 -26.26
C ASP A 319 -20.50 0.00 -24.94
N ALA A 320 -20.89 -1.28 -25.00
CA ALA A 320 -20.94 -2.17 -23.85
C ALA A 320 -19.57 -2.79 -23.49
N ALA A 321 -18.62 -2.82 -24.43
CA ALA A 321 -17.29 -3.41 -24.24
C ALA A 321 -16.24 -2.40 -23.78
N THR A 322 -16.53 -1.09 -23.85
CA THR A 322 -15.61 0.00 -23.46
C THR A 322 -15.58 0.27 -21.95
N GLY A 323 -16.26 -0.55 -21.13
CA GLY A 323 -16.33 -0.35 -19.67
C GLY A 323 -17.28 0.77 -19.24
N ILE A 324 -18.24 1.17 -20.08
CA ILE A 324 -19.36 2.03 -19.67
C ILE A 324 -20.34 1.16 -18.87
N ASP A 325 -20.04 0.95 -17.59
CA ASP A 325 -20.91 0.24 -16.65
C ASP A 325 -21.85 1.24 -15.96
N PRO A 326 -23.18 1.22 -16.22
CA PRO A 326 -24.13 2.14 -15.60
C PRO A 326 -24.27 1.98 -14.07
N LEU A 327 -23.54 1.05 -13.43
CA LEU A 327 -23.72 0.68 -12.02
C LEU A 327 -22.47 0.84 -11.12
N SER A 328 -21.28 1.17 -11.63
CA SER A 328 -20.06 1.29 -10.80
C SER A 328 -19.35 2.65 -10.85
N ILE A 329 -19.75 3.56 -11.74
CA ILE A 329 -19.38 4.98 -11.68
C ILE A 329 -20.68 5.77 -11.58
N THR A 330 -20.78 6.70 -10.63
CA THR A 330 -21.87 7.67 -10.64
C THR A 330 -21.63 8.63 -11.82
N TYR A 331 -22.11 8.26 -13.00
CA TYR A 331 -22.24 9.21 -14.11
C TYR A 331 -23.27 10.23 -13.69
N THR A 332 -22.87 11.49 -13.51
CA THR A 332 -23.89 12.48 -13.19
C THR A 332 -24.86 12.68 -14.34
N HIS A 333 -24.48 12.49 -15.63
CA HIS A 333 -25.39 12.23 -16.77
C HIS A 333 -24.64 11.62 -17.99
N ALA A 334 -25.28 10.73 -18.75
CA ALA A 334 -24.82 10.33 -20.09
C ALA A 334 -25.44 11.24 -21.16
N VAL A 335 -24.63 11.88 -22.00
CA VAL A 335 -25.12 12.46 -23.26
C VAL A 335 -24.94 11.39 -24.35
N ASP A 336 -25.91 10.49 -24.44
CA ASP A 336 -25.97 9.49 -25.49
C ASP A 336 -26.50 10.12 -26.78
N PHE A 337 -25.61 10.29 -27.77
CA PHE A 337 -25.94 10.83 -29.09
C PHE A 337 -26.53 9.79 -30.07
N ARG A 338 -26.65 8.52 -29.66
CA ARG A 338 -27.21 7.42 -30.45
C ARG A 338 -28.57 6.92 -29.93
N GLY A 339 -28.97 7.33 -28.72
CA GLY A 339 -30.26 6.98 -28.12
C GLY A 339 -31.46 7.60 -28.84
N ALA A 340 -32.44 6.77 -29.22
CA ALA A 340 -33.66 7.21 -29.89
C ALA A 340 -34.43 8.26 -29.06
N ALA A 341 -34.84 9.32 -29.74
CA ALA A 341 -35.55 10.47 -29.19
C ALA A 341 -36.74 10.10 -28.29
N THR A 342 -36.77 10.61 -27.06
CA THR A 342 -37.82 11.49 -26.50
C THR A 342 -37.54 11.72 -25.00
N SER A 343 -37.29 12.98 -24.63
CA SER A 343 -37.01 13.46 -23.26
C SER A 343 -35.55 13.39 -22.80
N GLN A 344 -34.72 14.35 -23.21
CA GLN A 344 -33.47 14.66 -22.50
C GLN A 344 -33.63 15.97 -21.73
N THR A 345 -33.40 15.91 -20.42
CA THR A 345 -33.31 17.03 -19.48
C THR A 345 -31.95 17.73 -19.70
N PRO A 346 -31.80 19.05 -19.51
CA PRO A 346 -30.49 19.71 -19.59
C PRO A 346 -29.46 18.98 -18.71
N ALA A 347 -28.30 18.64 -19.27
CA ALA A 347 -27.25 18.03 -18.49
C ALA A 347 -26.64 19.10 -17.60
N ASN A 348 -26.93 19.04 -16.31
CA ASN A 348 -26.22 19.81 -15.30
C ASN A 348 -25.05 18.97 -14.81
N ILE A 349 -23.82 19.42 -15.04
CA ILE A 349 -22.59 18.76 -14.59
C ILE A 349 -21.95 19.67 -13.55
N ASN A 350 -21.94 19.26 -12.27
CA ASN A 350 -21.35 20.01 -11.15
C ASN A 350 -21.75 21.51 -11.11
N GLY A 351 -23.03 21.80 -11.34
CA GLY A 351 -23.57 23.18 -11.33
C GLY A 351 -23.54 23.90 -12.68
N LEU A 352 -22.92 23.31 -13.70
CA LEU A 352 -22.87 23.86 -15.05
C LEU A 352 -23.97 23.29 -15.94
N ALA A 353 -24.83 24.18 -16.43
CA ALA A 353 -25.97 23.81 -17.25
C ALA A 353 -25.62 23.77 -18.75
N PHE A 354 -25.66 22.57 -19.33
CA PHE A 354 -25.64 22.38 -20.78
C PHE A 354 -27.08 22.35 -21.29
N THR A 355 -27.58 23.51 -21.70
CA THR A 355 -28.92 23.62 -22.31
C THR A 355 -28.82 23.40 -23.81
N ASP A 356 -29.64 22.49 -24.36
CA ASP A 356 -29.90 22.42 -25.79
C ASP A 356 -30.46 23.77 -26.24
N GLY A 357 -29.64 24.55 -26.95
CA GLY A 357 -29.95 25.90 -27.42
C GLY A 357 -30.99 25.95 -28.54
N LEU A 358 -31.87 24.95 -28.65
CA LEU A 358 -33.05 25.04 -29.49
C LEU A 358 -34.15 25.84 -28.79
N ASN A 359 -34.09 27.17 -28.92
CA ASN A 359 -35.33 27.91 -29.15
C ASN A 359 -35.20 28.96 -30.25
N THR A 360 -36.08 28.71 -31.21
CA THR A 360 -36.46 29.40 -32.43
C THR A 360 -36.32 30.93 -32.47
N SER A 361 -35.91 31.38 -33.66
CA SER A 361 -35.99 32.74 -34.21
C SER A 361 -34.80 33.67 -33.95
N SER A 362 -34.20 34.14 -35.05
CA SER A 362 -33.15 35.16 -35.16
C SER A 362 -31.69 34.67 -35.04
N GLN A 363 -31.19 34.28 -36.21
CA GLN A 363 -29.78 34.14 -36.57
C GLN A 363 -29.17 35.50 -36.87
N THR A 364 -28.35 36.04 -35.96
CA THR A 364 -27.24 36.99 -36.23
C THR A 364 -26.50 37.28 -34.92
N ASP A 365 -25.35 36.64 -34.70
CA ASP A 365 -24.14 37.26 -34.15
C ASP A 365 -23.04 36.19 -33.98
N ILE A 366 -22.28 35.94 -35.05
CA ILE A 366 -21.20 34.94 -35.11
C ILE A 366 -19.86 35.61 -35.48
N ASN A 367 -19.69 36.88 -35.09
CA ASN A 367 -18.45 37.64 -35.34
C ASN A 367 -17.88 38.35 -34.09
N SER A 368 -18.23 37.91 -32.87
CA SER A 368 -17.76 38.55 -31.63
C SER A 368 -16.99 37.63 -30.66
N GLY A 369 -16.45 36.50 -31.12
CA GLY A 369 -15.46 35.74 -30.34
C GLY A 369 -16.01 35.08 -29.07
N LYS A 370 -17.14 34.35 -29.18
CA LYS A 370 -17.65 33.47 -28.12
C LYS A 370 -17.68 32.02 -28.60
N GLY A 371 -17.25 31.10 -27.73
CA GLY A 371 -17.28 29.65 -27.95
C GLY A 371 -18.68 29.14 -28.35
N PHE A 372 -18.70 28.01 -29.06
CA PHE A 372 -19.89 27.38 -29.67
C PHE A 372 -20.99 28.34 -30.12
N GLY A 373 -20.78 28.92 -31.31
CA GLY A 373 -21.80 29.41 -32.23
C GLY A 373 -21.21 29.44 -33.64
N LEU A 374 -21.71 28.61 -34.57
CA LEU A 374 -21.15 28.46 -35.92
C LEU A 374 -22.06 29.06 -37.01
N ALA A 375 -21.46 29.82 -37.93
CA ALA A 375 -22.02 30.16 -39.24
C ALA A 375 -20.91 30.27 -40.30
N GLY A 376 -21.18 29.69 -41.47
CA GLY A 376 -20.43 29.94 -42.71
C GLY A 376 -20.42 28.73 -43.66
N PRO A 377 -20.51 28.90 -45.00
CA PRO A 377 -21.31 28.00 -45.83
C PRO A 377 -20.54 26.91 -46.60
N SER A 378 -21.19 25.73 -46.67
CA SER A 378 -21.23 24.72 -47.74
C SER A 378 -19.96 24.40 -48.54
N SER A 379 -19.55 23.12 -48.55
CA SER A 379 -20.00 22.17 -49.59
C SER A 379 -19.40 20.77 -49.40
N GLU A 380 -20.28 19.78 -49.54
CA GLU A 380 -20.03 18.38 -49.94
C GLU A 380 -19.19 17.48 -49.02
N TYR A 381 -19.83 16.58 -48.26
CA TYR A 381 -19.91 15.14 -48.54
C TYR A 381 -20.91 14.46 -47.59
N ASP A 382 -21.74 13.58 -48.14
CA ASP A 382 -22.93 12.96 -47.56
C ASP A 382 -22.67 11.46 -47.34
N ASN A 383 -22.92 10.94 -46.13
CA ASN A 383 -23.59 9.64 -45.92
C ASN A 383 -23.89 9.29 -44.44
N ASN A 384 -25.08 9.60 -43.94
CA ASN A 384 -25.79 8.60 -43.11
C ASN A 384 -27.31 8.79 -43.14
N THR A 385 -27.97 7.96 -43.96
CA THR A 385 -29.38 7.99 -44.34
C THR A 385 -30.34 7.42 -43.28
N ALA A 386 -29.95 7.34 -42.00
CA ALA A 386 -30.79 6.80 -40.93
C ALA A 386 -31.59 7.85 -40.12
N ALA A 387 -31.25 9.15 -40.23
CA ALA A 387 -31.95 10.22 -39.51
C ALA A 387 -32.95 10.96 -40.42
N ALA A 388 -34.16 11.23 -39.90
CA ALA A 388 -35.24 11.91 -40.63
C ALA A 388 -34.80 13.31 -41.14
N GLU A 389 -35.34 13.73 -42.29
CA GLU A 389 -35.09 15.08 -42.80
C GLU A 389 -35.54 16.15 -41.80
N ASN A 390 -34.61 17.03 -41.41
CA ASN A 390 -34.79 18.11 -40.43
C ASN A 390 -34.90 17.65 -38.96
N SER A 391 -34.29 16.51 -38.61
CA SER A 391 -34.09 16.13 -37.21
C SER A 391 -32.84 16.79 -36.63
N GLY A 392 -32.89 17.22 -35.37
CA GLY A 392 -31.72 17.77 -34.65
C GLY A 392 -30.53 16.81 -34.65
N LEU A 393 -30.80 15.49 -34.68
CA LEU A 393 -29.79 14.44 -34.84
C LEU A 393 -29.02 14.56 -36.17
N ARG A 394 -29.70 14.91 -37.28
CA ARG A 394 -29.06 15.05 -38.60
C ARG A 394 -28.29 16.36 -38.75
N ASP A 395 -28.66 17.39 -38.01
CA ASP A 395 -27.91 18.65 -37.97
C ASP A 395 -26.69 18.52 -37.04
N LEU A 396 -26.82 17.82 -35.91
CA LEU A 396 -25.70 17.46 -35.03
C LEU A 396 -24.66 16.56 -35.71
N PHE A 397 -25.08 15.57 -36.51
CA PHE A 397 -24.15 14.72 -37.28
C PHE A 397 -23.39 15.47 -38.38
N LYS A 398 -23.86 16.62 -38.84
CA LYS A 398 -23.11 17.48 -39.78
C LYS A 398 -22.07 18.35 -39.07
N GLU A 399 -22.22 18.55 -37.75
CA GLU A 399 -21.33 19.39 -36.94
C GLU A 399 -20.14 18.62 -36.35
N PHE A 400 -20.25 17.28 -36.21
CA PHE A 400 -19.20 16.43 -35.63
C PHE A 400 -18.46 15.51 -36.62
N TYR A 401 -18.68 15.69 -37.93
CA TYR A 401 -17.84 15.12 -38.98
C TYR A 401 -16.85 16.17 -39.50
N TYR A 402 -15.57 16.00 -39.16
CA TYR A 402 -14.53 16.91 -39.61
C TYR A 402 -13.97 16.53 -40.98
N ALA A 403 -14.41 17.24 -42.02
CA ALA A 403 -13.73 17.27 -43.31
C ALA A 403 -13.02 18.62 -43.49
N GLY A 404 -11.78 18.74 -42.99
CA GLY A 404 -10.85 19.81 -43.37
C GLY A 404 -10.37 20.73 -42.25
N GLY A 405 -9.20 20.41 -41.68
CA GLY A 405 -8.11 21.34 -41.28
C GLY A 405 -8.35 22.54 -40.35
N ALA A 406 -9.55 22.81 -39.84
CA ALA A 406 -9.81 23.93 -38.93
C ALA A 406 -9.70 23.52 -37.45
N SER A 407 -9.14 24.38 -36.60
CA SER A 407 -9.06 24.18 -35.15
C SER A 407 -10.37 24.60 -34.46
N HIS A 408 -10.76 23.90 -33.40
CA HIS A 408 -11.97 24.16 -32.62
C HIS A 408 -11.67 24.22 -31.13
N THR A 409 -12.35 25.09 -30.38
CA THR A 409 -12.10 25.28 -28.94
C THR A 409 -13.33 24.92 -28.12
N LEU A 410 -13.16 23.99 -27.18
CA LEU A 410 -14.10 23.71 -26.09
C LEU A 410 -13.79 24.66 -24.94
N THR A 411 -14.81 25.33 -24.40
CA THR A 411 -14.68 26.14 -23.20
C THR A 411 -15.53 25.52 -22.10
N LEU A 412 -14.90 25.07 -21.01
CA LEU A 412 -15.59 24.74 -19.77
C LEU A 412 -15.59 26.01 -18.92
N SER A 413 -16.76 26.52 -18.56
CA SER A 413 -16.90 27.78 -17.79
C SER A 413 -17.41 27.49 -16.39
N GLY A 414 -17.45 28.48 -15.50
CA GLY A 414 -18.00 28.38 -14.14
C GLY A 414 -17.28 27.36 -13.24
N LEU A 415 -15.99 27.17 -13.49
CA LEU A 415 -15.10 26.41 -12.61
C LEU A 415 -14.78 27.24 -11.37
N THR A 416 -14.61 26.56 -10.25
CA THR A 416 -14.10 27.15 -9.00
C THR A 416 -12.58 27.29 -9.12
N GLY A 417 -12.05 28.50 -8.92
CA GLY A 417 -10.60 28.73 -8.89
C GLY A 417 -9.94 28.06 -7.68
N GLY A 418 -8.77 27.47 -7.89
CA GLY A 418 -8.04 26.68 -6.87
C GLY A 418 -8.42 25.20 -6.84
N GLU A 419 -9.53 24.81 -7.46
CA GLU A 419 -9.94 23.40 -7.56
C GLU A 419 -9.22 22.69 -8.71
N SER A 420 -9.02 21.39 -8.57
CA SER A 420 -8.48 20.53 -9.62
C SER A 420 -9.56 19.67 -10.26
N TYR A 421 -9.41 19.44 -11.56
CA TYR A 421 -10.41 18.79 -12.40
C TYR A 421 -9.74 17.76 -13.30
N LYS A 422 -10.42 16.65 -13.54
CA LYS A 422 -10.04 15.66 -14.55
C LYS A 422 -11.06 15.61 -15.66
N VAL A 423 -10.59 15.81 -16.88
CA VAL A 423 -11.37 15.78 -18.13
C VAL A 423 -10.95 14.56 -18.94
N ARG A 424 -11.94 13.77 -19.38
CA ARG A 424 -11.71 12.63 -20.27
C ARG A 424 -12.43 12.84 -21.59
N PHE A 425 -11.78 12.60 -22.71
CA PHE A 425 -12.36 12.68 -24.06
C PHE A 425 -12.34 11.32 -24.74
N PHE A 426 -13.43 10.93 -25.38
CA PHE A 426 -13.51 9.67 -26.13
C PHE A 426 -13.47 9.93 -27.64
N VAL A 427 -12.48 9.36 -28.33
CA VAL A 427 -12.16 9.61 -29.75
C VAL A 427 -12.03 8.33 -30.56
N ALA A 428 -12.45 8.38 -31.83
CA ALA A 428 -12.05 7.40 -32.84
C ALA A 428 -11.64 8.12 -34.14
N GLY A 429 -10.57 7.65 -34.80
CA GLY A 429 -10.06 8.20 -36.05
C GLY A 429 -9.91 7.16 -37.16
N TRP A 430 -9.73 7.62 -38.40
CA TRP A 430 -9.37 6.77 -39.54
C TRP A 430 -7.87 6.94 -39.90
N THR A 431 -7.33 6.03 -40.72
CA THR A 431 -5.90 5.98 -41.06
C THR A 431 -5.32 7.32 -41.54
N SER A 432 -4.11 7.65 -41.05
CA SER A 432 -3.29 8.83 -41.41
C SER A 432 -3.72 10.17 -40.81
N ASN A 433 -4.56 10.15 -39.77
CA ASN A 433 -5.10 11.34 -39.16
C ASN A 433 -4.41 11.60 -37.82
N ARG A 434 -4.06 12.85 -37.53
CA ARG A 434 -3.45 13.29 -36.25
C ARG A 434 -4.22 14.50 -35.72
N VAL A 435 -4.42 14.58 -34.41
CA VAL A 435 -5.04 15.74 -33.71
C VAL A 435 -4.02 16.31 -32.74
N ILE A 436 -3.89 17.64 -32.74
CA ILE A 436 -3.11 18.41 -31.78
C ILE A 436 -4.09 19.03 -30.77
N PHE A 437 -3.70 19.04 -29.50
CA PHE A 437 -4.47 19.63 -28.41
C PHE A 437 -3.69 20.82 -27.84
N THR A 438 -4.35 21.92 -27.49
CA THR A 438 -3.69 23.05 -26.81
C THR A 438 -4.65 23.69 -25.81
N SER A 439 -4.22 23.97 -24.58
CA SER A 439 -5.00 24.74 -23.60
C SER A 439 -4.49 26.17 -23.45
N ASP A 440 -5.34 27.09 -22.97
CA ASP A 440 -4.99 28.49 -22.71
C ASP A 440 -4.18 28.71 -21.42
N ASN A 441 -3.95 27.66 -20.62
CA ASN A 441 -3.11 27.68 -19.41
C ASN A 441 -1.65 27.19 -19.63
N ASN A 442 -1.18 27.05 -20.89
CA ASN A 442 0.22 26.78 -21.35
C ASN A 442 0.99 25.64 -20.63
N ALA A 443 1.50 24.57 -21.25
CA ALA A 443 1.74 24.29 -22.66
C ALA A 443 1.80 22.77 -22.91
N PHE A 444 0.75 22.25 -23.54
CA PHE A 444 0.71 20.89 -24.08
C PHE A 444 1.55 20.79 -25.36
N ASN A 445 2.39 19.76 -25.47
CA ASN A 445 2.92 19.31 -26.76
C ASN A 445 3.11 17.79 -26.74
N ALA A 446 2.04 17.03 -26.43
CA ALA A 446 2.11 15.58 -26.42
C ALA A 446 1.53 14.99 -27.72
N GLY A 447 2.37 14.19 -28.40
CA GLY A 447 1.98 12.99 -29.15
C GLY A 447 0.93 13.11 -30.26
N SER A 448 1.33 12.78 -31.48
CA SER A 448 0.36 12.41 -32.50
C SER A 448 -0.36 11.10 -32.14
N LEU A 449 -1.69 11.09 -32.17
CA LEU A 449 -2.45 9.84 -32.11
C LEU A 449 -2.37 9.10 -33.46
N ASP A 450 -1.37 8.24 -33.66
CA ASP A 450 -1.33 7.28 -34.76
C ASP A 450 -1.95 5.95 -34.27
N ARG A 451 -2.75 5.25 -35.10
CA ARG A 451 -3.02 3.81 -34.87
C ARG A 451 -2.62 2.94 -36.04
N GLY A 452 -2.00 1.82 -35.65
CA GLY A 452 -1.38 0.81 -36.49
C GLY A 452 -2.32 0.13 -37.50
N THR A 453 -1.72 -0.13 -38.67
CA THR A 453 -1.92 -1.14 -39.74
C THR A 453 -3.23 -1.94 -39.96
N SER A 454 -4.28 -1.94 -39.12
CA SER A 454 -5.33 -2.98 -39.20
C SER A 454 -6.81 -2.53 -39.14
N GLY A 455 -7.17 -1.31 -39.56
CA GLY A 455 -8.54 -0.99 -40.01
C GLY A 455 -9.71 -1.24 -39.02
N ALA A 456 -9.45 -1.39 -37.71
CA ALA A 456 -10.47 -1.63 -36.69
C ALA A 456 -10.85 -0.35 -35.93
N ASN A 457 -12.15 -0.12 -35.73
CA ASN A 457 -12.72 0.99 -34.93
C ASN A 457 -12.43 0.79 -33.43
N ILE A 458 -11.21 1.10 -32.96
CA ILE A 458 -10.92 1.12 -31.52
C ILE A 458 -11.14 2.54 -31.02
N VAL A 459 -12.01 2.69 -30.02
CA VAL A 459 -12.24 3.95 -29.31
C VAL A 459 -11.09 4.14 -28.31
N ASN A 460 -10.41 5.27 -28.40
CA ASN A 460 -9.39 5.67 -27.42
C ASN A 460 -10.00 6.72 -26.48
N ALA A 461 -9.60 6.68 -25.20
CA ALA A 461 -9.85 7.78 -24.28
C ALA A 461 -8.58 8.61 -24.10
N ILE A 462 -8.73 9.93 -24.03
CA ILE A 462 -7.70 10.91 -23.73
C ILE A 462 -8.06 11.52 -22.39
N GLU A 463 -7.18 11.39 -21.40
CA GLU A 463 -7.36 11.95 -20.07
C GLU A 463 -6.47 13.17 -19.86
N TYR A 464 -7.01 14.17 -19.19
CA TYR A 464 -6.33 15.43 -18.89
C TYR A 464 -6.75 15.95 -17.51
N THR A 465 -5.80 16.08 -16.60
CA THR A 465 -6.03 16.70 -15.29
C THR A 465 -5.48 18.13 -15.32
N PHE A 466 -6.19 19.09 -14.72
CA PHE A 466 -5.73 20.46 -14.58
C PHE A 466 -6.17 21.08 -13.26
N THR A 467 -5.37 22.00 -12.73
CA THR A 467 -5.76 22.84 -11.60
C THR A 467 -6.18 24.21 -12.13
N GLN A 468 -7.37 24.65 -11.75
CA GLN A 468 -7.88 25.95 -12.15
C GLN A 468 -7.14 27.05 -11.39
N GLY A 469 -6.56 28.02 -12.09
CA GLY A 469 -5.91 29.16 -11.45
C GLY A 469 -6.85 29.86 -10.46
N ALA A 470 -6.32 30.37 -9.34
CA ALA A 470 -7.12 30.93 -8.25
C ALA A 470 -8.07 32.08 -8.68
N SER A 471 -7.76 32.76 -9.79
CA SER A 471 -8.56 33.85 -10.38
C SER A 471 -9.25 33.48 -11.69
N ASP A 472 -9.06 32.25 -12.16
CA ASP A 472 -9.57 31.77 -13.44
C ASP A 472 -10.91 31.04 -13.23
N THR A 473 -11.85 31.20 -14.16
CA THR A 473 -13.21 30.62 -14.05
C THR A 473 -13.58 29.73 -15.22
N ASP A 474 -12.69 29.60 -16.21
CA ASP A 474 -12.87 28.75 -17.37
C ASP A 474 -11.57 28.07 -17.79
N ILE A 475 -11.68 26.98 -18.54
CA ILE A 475 -10.56 26.42 -19.30
C ILE A 475 -10.96 26.29 -20.76
N LYS A 476 -10.06 26.65 -21.68
CA LYS A 476 -10.27 26.50 -23.12
C LYS A 476 -9.33 25.47 -23.69
N ILE A 477 -9.89 24.41 -24.25
CA ILE A 477 -9.17 23.30 -24.86
C ILE A 477 -9.40 23.36 -26.37
N THR A 478 -8.34 23.59 -27.12
CA THR A 478 -8.35 23.71 -28.58
C THR A 478 -7.85 22.43 -29.23
N PHE A 479 -8.60 21.95 -30.21
CA PHE A 479 -8.34 20.74 -31.00
C PHE A 479 -8.01 21.15 -32.43
N ALA A 480 -6.88 20.70 -32.96
CA ALA A 480 -6.40 21.03 -34.29
C ALA A 480 -6.02 19.76 -35.08
N PRO A 481 -6.86 19.27 -36.01
CA PRO A 481 -6.53 18.11 -36.83
C PRO A 481 -5.48 18.45 -37.89
N THR A 482 -4.43 17.64 -38.02
CA THR A 482 -3.36 17.84 -39.02
C THR A 482 -3.66 17.19 -40.37
N THR A 483 -4.45 16.10 -40.40
CA THR A 483 -4.90 15.38 -41.62
C THR A 483 -6.16 14.55 -41.34
N GLY A 484 -7.12 14.52 -42.28
CA GLY A 484 -8.36 13.71 -42.28
C GLY A 484 -9.35 13.87 -41.11
N GLY A 485 -10.44 13.08 -41.14
CA GLY A 485 -11.56 13.20 -40.20
C GLY A 485 -11.42 12.39 -38.91
N PHE A 486 -12.18 12.78 -37.88
CA PHE A 486 -12.27 12.08 -36.60
C PHE A 486 -13.70 12.13 -36.08
N HIS A 487 -14.06 11.14 -35.25
CA HIS A 487 -15.32 11.08 -34.51
C HIS A 487 -15.07 11.23 -33.01
N TRP A 488 -15.94 12.00 -32.37
CA TRP A 488 -15.99 12.19 -30.92
C TRP A 488 -17.22 11.49 -30.36
N TYR A 489 -17.06 10.77 -29.26
CA TYR A 489 -18.12 9.94 -28.67
C TYR A 489 -18.64 10.47 -27.33
N GLY A 490 -17.85 11.29 -26.63
CA GLY A 490 -18.26 11.91 -25.37
C GLY A 490 -17.10 12.57 -24.64
N PHE A 491 -17.42 13.25 -23.54
CA PHE A 491 -16.43 13.70 -22.57
C PHE A 491 -17.00 13.61 -21.14
N THR A 492 -16.12 13.55 -20.14
CA THR A 492 -16.47 13.71 -18.72
C THR A 492 -15.62 14.82 -18.10
N ASN A 493 -16.14 15.46 -17.06
CA ASN A 493 -15.39 16.37 -16.19
C ASN A 493 -15.76 16.06 -14.75
N GLU A 494 -14.79 15.76 -13.89
CA GLU A 494 -15.00 15.54 -12.47
C GLU A 494 -14.06 16.40 -11.64
N VAL A 495 -14.54 16.84 -10.47
CA VAL A 495 -13.65 17.41 -9.45
C VAL A 495 -12.69 16.30 -9.10
N TYR A 496 -11.41 16.54 -9.35
CA TYR A 496 -10.36 15.62 -9.05
C TYR A 496 -9.80 16.05 -7.70
N GLU A 497 -10.17 15.30 -6.65
CA GLU A 497 -9.42 15.35 -5.42
C GLU A 497 -8.01 14.88 -5.76
N ILE A 498 -7.09 15.84 -5.88
CA ILE A 498 -5.69 15.52 -5.73
C ILE A 498 -5.61 14.95 -4.31
N GLN A 499 -5.21 13.68 -4.16
CA GLN A 499 -4.50 13.26 -2.95
C GLN A 499 -3.54 14.40 -2.64
N ALA A 500 -3.78 15.17 -1.56
CA ALA A 500 -3.12 16.45 -1.34
C ALA A 500 -1.67 16.33 -1.77
N SER A 501 -1.22 17.16 -2.73
CA SER A 501 0.18 17.08 -3.13
C SER A 501 1.00 17.23 -1.86
N ALA A 502 2.12 16.50 -1.77
CA ALA A 502 3.01 16.61 -0.63
C ALA A 502 3.33 18.09 -0.30
N ASP A 503 3.33 18.96 -1.32
CA ASP A 503 3.51 20.41 -1.22
C ASP A 503 2.38 21.15 -0.49
N GLN A 504 1.11 20.78 -0.68
CA GLN A 504 -0.01 21.39 0.04
C GLN A 504 -0.07 20.90 1.50
N ALA A 505 0.24 19.62 1.73
CA ALA A 505 0.37 19.07 3.08
C ALA A 505 1.58 19.65 3.82
N LEU A 506 2.69 19.91 3.13
CA LEU A 506 3.90 20.52 3.70
C LEU A 506 3.73 22.02 3.96
N ALA A 507 3.04 22.76 3.07
CA ALA A 507 2.71 24.16 3.28
C ALA A 507 1.70 24.36 4.41
N ALA A 508 0.68 23.48 4.50
CA ALA A 508 -0.25 23.44 5.62
C ALA A 508 0.49 23.12 6.92
N SER A 509 1.43 22.16 6.89
CA SER A 509 2.27 21.79 8.03
C SER A 509 3.19 22.91 8.52
N ALA A 510 3.90 23.59 7.62
CA ALA A 510 4.75 24.72 7.98
C ALA A 510 3.93 25.88 8.56
N THR A 511 2.76 26.15 7.98
CA THR A 511 1.82 27.17 8.47
C THR A 511 1.29 26.81 9.86
N ALA A 512 0.91 25.55 10.05
CA ALA A 512 0.42 25.01 11.31
C ALA A 512 1.49 25.04 12.41
N LEU A 513 2.71 24.59 12.09
CA LEU A 513 3.87 24.57 13.00
C LEU A 513 4.23 25.99 13.46
N ALA A 514 4.35 26.93 12.52
CA ALA A 514 4.63 28.34 12.85
C ALA A 514 3.53 28.96 13.72
N LYS A 515 2.26 28.60 13.47
CA LYS A 515 1.12 29.04 14.27
C LYS A 515 1.17 28.50 15.70
N ILE A 516 1.54 27.22 15.89
CA ILE A 516 1.70 26.58 17.21
C ILE A 516 2.86 27.20 17.97
N GLN A 517 4.02 27.36 17.33
CA GLN A 517 5.23 27.96 17.91
C GLN A 517 4.98 29.40 18.38
N ALA A 518 4.25 30.20 17.59
CA ALA A 518 3.88 31.56 17.97
C ALA A 518 2.94 31.64 19.19
N ALA A 519 2.23 30.56 19.50
CA ALA A 519 1.31 30.47 20.64
C ALA A 519 1.96 29.94 21.94
N VAL A 520 3.19 29.41 21.87
CA VAL A 520 3.90 28.82 23.02
C VAL A 520 4.17 29.87 24.09
N GLY A 521 3.82 29.55 25.35
CA GLY A 521 3.97 30.46 26.49
C GLY A 521 3.11 31.73 26.39
N GLY A 522 2.14 31.76 25.47
CA GLY A 522 1.30 32.92 25.12
C GLY A 522 -0.18 32.59 25.02
N ASP A 523 -0.90 33.23 24.07
CA ASP A 523 -2.32 32.99 23.83
C ASP A 523 -2.52 31.91 22.75
N ALA A 524 -2.85 30.69 23.18
CA ALA A 524 -3.14 29.57 22.29
C ALA A 524 -4.64 29.42 21.92
N SER A 525 -5.50 30.40 22.22
CA SER A 525 -6.94 30.29 21.95
C SER A 525 -7.29 30.14 20.45
N GLY A 526 -6.38 30.55 19.56
CA GLY A 526 -6.49 30.41 18.11
C GLY A 526 -6.01 29.08 17.52
N ILE A 527 -5.45 28.17 18.33
CA ILE A 527 -5.03 26.83 17.89
C ILE A 527 -6.24 25.90 17.85
N THR A 528 -6.45 25.26 16.71
CA THR A 528 -7.51 24.28 16.47
C THR A 528 -6.92 22.88 16.32
N VAL A 529 -7.76 21.86 16.40
CA VAL A 529 -7.33 20.47 16.17
C VAL A 529 -6.88 20.22 14.73
N ASN A 530 -7.44 20.96 13.77
CA ASN A 530 -6.96 20.92 12.40
C ASN A 530 -5.55 21.49 12.33
N ASP A 531 -5.26 22.61 12.99
CA ASP A 531 -3.88 23.13 13.02
C ASP A 531 -2.88 22.13 13.61
N LEU A 532 -3.30 21.22 14.51
CA LEU A 532 -2.40 20.16 15.02
C LEU A 532 -2.24 19.01 14.04
N ASN A 533 -3.33 18.55 13.42
CA ASN A 533 -3.31 17.47 12.43
C ASN A 533 -2.76 17.90 11.06
N ASP A 534 -2.71 19.21 10.80
CA ASP A 534 -2.13 19.79 9.59
C ASP A 534 -0.59 19.79 9.69
N VAL A 535 0.00 19.66 10.89
CA VAL A 535 1.46 19.42 11.06
C VAL A 535 1.78 18.01 10.57
N PHE A 536 2.52 17.92 9.47
CA PHE A 536 2.96 16.68 8.83
C PHE A 536 3.68 15.78 9.84
N GLY A 537 3.16 14.57 10.05
CA GLY A 537 3.65 13.61 11.05
C GLY A 537 2.94 13.68 12.41
N VAL A 538 2.15 14.71 12.70
CA VAL A 538 1.30 14.80 13.88
C VAL A 538 -0.11 14.30 13.52
N ASN A 539 -0.35 13.01 13.66
CA ASN A 539 -1.68 12.43 13.47
C ASN A 539 -2.34 12.12 14.82
N GLY A 540 -3.65 12.31 14.93
CA GLY A 540 -4.44 11.83 16.06
C GLY A 540 -4.90 12.89 17.07
N ALA A 541 -4.73 14.18 16.80
CA ALA A 541 -5.36 15.20 17.62
C ALA A 541 -6.90 15.12 17.47
N ILE A 542 -7.61 14.95 18.58
CA ILE A 542 -9.08 14.83 18.58
C ILE A 542 -9.79 16.12 19.03
N VAL A 543 -10.88 16.48 18.34
CA VAL A 543 -11.69 17.70 18.59
C VAL A 543 -12.14 17.80 20.06
N GLY A 544 -12.45 16.67 20.70
CA GLY A 544 -12.85 16.62 22.11
C GLY A 544 -11.81 17.17 23.11
N ASN A 545 -10.52 17.21 22.71
CA ASN A 545 -9.40 17.58 23.56
C ASN A 545 -8.85 18.99 23.27
N GLN A 546 -9.52 19.75 22.40
CA GLN A 546 -9.01 21.05 21.92
C GLN A 546 -8.58 21.99 23.05
N ALA A 547 -9.39 22.13 24.10
CA ALA A 547 -9.08 23.00 25.23
C ALA A 547 -7.82 22.54 26.01
N ALA A 548 -7.52 21.24 26.01
CA ALA A 548 -6.35 20.69 26.68
C ALA A 548 -5.07 20.90 25.85
N TYR A 549 -5.12 20.77 24.52
CA TYR A 549 -3.98 21.13 23.67
C TYR A 549 -3.66 22.62 23.77
N GLN A 550 -4.69 23.48 23.71
CA GLN A 550 -4.53 24.92 23.89
C GLN A 550 -3.89 25.24 25.25
N ALA A 551 -4.28 24.53 26.32
CA ALA A 551 -3.66 24.70 27.63
C ALA A 551 -2.21 24.18 27.69
N ALA A 552 -1.89 23.07 27.03
CA ALA A 552 -0.52 22.55 26.98
C ALA A 552 0.42 23.51 26.25
N ILE A 553 0.00 24.00 25.08
CA ILE A 553 0.76 24.97 24.26
C ILE A 553 0.95 26.30 25.01
N ALA A 554 -0.12 26.83 25.61
CA ALA A 554 -0.05 28.09 26.36
C ALA A 554 0.86 28.02 27.61
N ASN A 555 1.04 26.83 28.20
CA ASN A 555 1.90 26.61 29.37
C ASN A 555 3.34 26.18 29.01
N GLY A 556 3.64 25.96 27.73
CA GLY A 556 4.98 25.60 27.24
C GLY A 556 6.00 26.72 27.46
N SER A 557 7.26 26.35 27.54
CA SER A 557 8.42 27.26 27.59
C SER A 557 9.03 27.46 26.20
N ALA A 558 9.82 28.52 26.02
CA ALA A 558 10.55 28.72 24.77
C ALA A 558 11.52 27.54 24.53
N GLY A 559 11.37 26.86 23.39
CA GLY A 559 12.06 25.61 23.07
C GLY A 559 11.16 24.37 23.12
N ASP A 560 9.96 24.45 23.69
CA ASP A 560 8.96 23.37 23.63
C ASP A 560 8.16 23.48 22.32
N PHE A 561 7.86 22.33 21.70
CA PHE A 561 7.08 22.23 20.45
C PHE A 561 7.79 22.82 19.21
N ASP A 562 9.12 22.85 19.22
CA ASP A 562 9.93 23.32 18.10
C ASP A 562 9.99 22.26 16.97
N THR A 563 9.78 21.00 17.32
CA THR A 563 9.81 19.85 16.39
C THR A 563 8.45 19.16 16.26
N VAL A 564 8.26 18.47 15.13
CA VAL A 564 7.09 17.60 14.88
C VAL A 564 6.95 16.53 15.97
N SER A 565 8.07 15.94 16.42
CA SER A 565 8.07 14.92 17.47
C SER A 565 7.54 15.45 18.79
N GLU A 566 7.94 16.65 19.22
CA GLU A 566 7.47 17.25 20.48
C GLU A 566 5.99 17.59 20.44
N ILE A 567 5.48 18.00 19.26
CA ILE A 567 4.05 18.24 19.06
C ILE A 567 3.29 16.92 19.05
N LEU A 568 3.79 15.89 18.40
CA LEU A 568 3.19 14.54 18.42
C LEU A 568 3.18 13.97 19.84
N ASP A 569 4.26 14.11 20.59
CA ASP A 569 4.38 13.68 21.99
C ASP A 569 3.39 14.41 22.88
N MET A 570 3.17 15.71 22.65
CA MET A 570 2.14 16.48 23.34
C MET A 570 0.73 16.10 22.94
N VAL A 571 0.46 15.87 21.65
CA VAL A 571 -0.83 15.38 21.17
C VAL A 571 -1.12 14.01 21.79
N ASN A 572 -0.15 13.11 21.80
CA ASN A 572 -0.23 11.78 22.41
C ASN A 572 -0.40 11.87 23.93
N SER A 573 0.35 12.74 24.61
CA SER A 573 0.25 12.96 26.05
C SER A 573 -1.09 13.56 26.44
N VAL A 574 -1.59 14.56 25.72
CA VAL A 574 -2.90 15.16 25.97
C VAL A 574 -4.02 14.18 25.63
N ASN A 575 -3.88 13.38 24.57
CA ASN A 575 -4.80 12.28 24.27
C ASN A 575 -4.81 11.22 25.37
N ALA A 576 -3.64 10.82 25.87
CA ALA A 576 -3.49 9.89 26.99
C ALA A 576 -4.09 10.48 28.27
N LEU A 577 -3.92 11.77 28.53
CA LEU A 577 -4.53 12.48 29.66
C LEU A 577 -6.06 12.61 29.52
N ALA A 578 -6.58 12.71 28.29
CA ALA A 578 -8.01 12.91 28.02
C ALA A 578 -8.81 11.61 27.82
N LYS A 579 -8.17 10.52 27.37
CA LYS A 579 -8.66 9.15 27.60
C LYS A 579 -8.53 8.75 29.07
N GLY A 580 -7.69 9.48 29.80
CA GLY A 580 -7.21 9.07 31.10
C GLY A 580 -6.33 7.83 30.95
N VAL A 581 -5.45 7.67 31.91
CA VAL A 581 -4.71 6.44 32.19
C VAL A 581 -3.33 6.34 31.52
N THR A 582 -2.34 6.99 32.13
CA THR A 582 -1.12 6.24 32.47
C THR A 582 -1.51 5.24 33.57
N TYR A 583 -1.49 3.94 33.27
CA TYR A 583 -1.83 2.88 34.25
C TYR A 583 -0.85 2.86 35.44
N GLU A 584 0.21 3.68 35.43
CA GLU A 584 1.18 3.78 36.53
C GLU A 584 0.61 4.31 37.85
N ASN A 585 -0.52 5.03 37.83
CA ASN A 585 -1.16 5.50 39.05
C ASN A 585 -2.38 4.63 39.41
N ASN A 586 -2.29 3.91 40.53
CA ASN A 586 -3.34 3.06 41.16
C ASN A 586 -3.47 1.60 40.67
N TRP A 587 -2.60 1.14 39.77
CA TRP A 587 -2.48 -0.28 39.43
C TRP A 587 -1.33 -0.87 40.23
N THR A 588 -1.60 -1.93 40.99
CA THR A 588 -0.63 -2.46 41.96
C THR A 588 0.31 -3.49 41.34
N HIS A 589 -0.03 -3.98 40.15
CA HIS A 589 0.74 -4.97 39.42
C HIS A 589 0.79 -4.66 37.92
N SER A 590 1.92 -4.98 37.30
CA SER A 590 2.09 -4.98 35.85
C SER A 590 3.01 -6.12 35.41
N GLN A 591 2.91 -6.51 34.15
CA GLN A 591 3.69 -7.60 33.57
C GLN A 591 3.87 -7.38 32.07
N ASP A 592 5.12 -7.40 31.62
CA ASP A 592 5.45 -7.40 30.20
C ASP A 592 5.18 -8.79 29.60
N LEU A 593 4.51 -8.79 28.45
CA LEU A 593 4.17 -9.96 27.66
C LEU A 593 4.94 -9.87 26.33
N THR A 594 6.06 -10.58 26.24
CA THR A 594 6.88 -10.60 25.01
C THR A 594 6.18 -11.39 23.92
N ILE A 595 6.23 -10.88 22.69
CA ILE A 595 5.66 -11.49 21.49
C ILE A 595 6.83 -11.87 20.56
N ASN A 596 7.10 -13.17 20.42
CA ASN A 596 8.19 -13.71 19.62
C ASN A 596 7.69 -14.22 18.26
N THR A 597 7.98 -13.50 17.20
CA THR A 597 7.64 -13.87 15.81
C THR A 597 8.80 -14.47 15.03
N THR A 598 10.00 -14.58 15.63
CA THR A 598 11.13 -15.27 15.00
C THR A 598 10.86 -16.76 14.81
N SER A 599 11.77 -17.46 14.12
CA SER A 599 11.75 -18.93 13.97
C SER A 599 11.71 -19.74 15.27
N SER A 600 12.03 -19.12 16.42
CA SER A 600 11.91 -19.76 17.75
C SER A 600 10.53 -19.58 18.40
N GLY A 601 9.71 -18.68 17.84
CA GLY A 601 8.34 -18.38 18.24
C GLY A 601 7.35 -18.75 17.14
N ALA A 602 6.62 -17.78 16.60
CA ALA A 602 5.62 -18.01 15.56
C ALA A 602 6.16 -18.14 14.12
N ASP A 603 7.43 -17.82 13.88
CA ASP A 603 8.07 -17.94 12.56
C ASP A 603 7.32 -17.18 11.44
N VAL A 604 7.04 -15.91 11.69
CA VAL A 604 6.30 -15.00 10.81
C VAL A 604 7.22 -13.86 10.38
N SER A 605 7.32 -13.58 9.09
CA SER A 605 8.28 -12.61 8.54
C SER A 605 7.72 -11.22 8.33
N ASP A 606 6.44 -11.09 7.98
CA ASP A 606 5.79 -9.83 7.72
C ASP A 606 5.11 -9.27 8.99
N ASP A 607 4.95 -7.96 9.03
CA ASP A 607 4.18 -7.29 10.07
C ASP A 607 2.67 -7.55 9.93
N VAL A 608 2.01 -7.75 11.06
CA VAL A 608 0.58 -8.07 11.13
C VAL A 608 -0.15 -6.99 11.91
N SER A 609 -0.97 -6.18 11.22
CA SER A 609 -1.65 -5.01 11.79
C SER A 609 -3.06 -5.31 12.31
N LYS A 610 -3.46 -4.74 13.45
CA LYS A 610 -4.81 -4.92 14.05
C LYS A 610 -5.13 -6.37 14.41
N PHE A 611 -4.15 -7.08 14.97
CA PHE A 611 -4.23 -8.51 15.27
C PHE A 611 -4.86 -8.78 16.64
N PRO A 612 -5.90 -9.64 16.75
CA PRO A 612 -6.43 -10.09 18.04
C PRO A 612 -5.51 -11.16 18.63
N LEU A 613 -4.60 -10.72 19.51
CA LEU A 613 -3.65 -11.56 20.22
C LEU A 613 -4.31 -12.23 21.42
N LEU A 614 -4.31 -13.57 21.46
CA LEU A 614 -4.77 -14.35 22.60
C LEU A 614 -3.72 -14.41 23.70
N ILE A 615 -4.12 -14.00 24.90
CA ILE A 615 -3.38 -14.12 26.15
C ILE A 615 -4.04 -15.19 27.02
N ARG A 616 -3.24 -16.13 27.51
CA ARG A 616 -3.69 -17.21 28.42
C ARG A 616 -3.09 -17.05 29.81
N LEU A 617 -3.95 -16.90 30.80
CA LEU A 617 -3.56 -16.85 32.21
C LEU A 617 -3.89 -18.18 32.89
N ASN A 618 -2.97 -18.64 33.72
CA ASN A 618 -3.14 -19.83 34.53
C ASN A 618 -2.31 -19.76 35.82
N SER A 619 -2.47 -20.75 36.70
CA SER A 619 -1.77 -20.79 38.00
C SER A 619 -0.24 -20.71 37.95
N THR A 620 0.39 -20.89 36.79
CA THR A 620 1.85 -20.82 36.63
C THR A 620 2.37 -19.42 36.26
N ASN A 621 1.51 -18.57 35.68
CA ASN A 621 1.89 -17.23 35.18
C ASN A 621 1.05 -16.09 35.76
N PHE A 622 -0.01 -16.37 36.52
CA PHE A 622 -0.89 -15.34 37.08
C PHE A 622 -1.52 -15.76 38.42
N ASP A 623 -1.53 -14.85 39.41
CA ASP A 623 -2.24 -15.04 40.67
C ASP A 623 -3.65 -14.42 40.59
N PHE A 624 -4.64 -15.27 40.33
CA PHE A 624 -6.06 -14.87 40.26
C PHE A 624 -6.64 -14.29 41.56
N SER A 625 -5.90 -14.29 42.68
CA SER A 625 -6.33 -13.60 43.90
C SER A 625 -5.96 -12.11 43.92
N GLU A 626 -5.10 -11.66 43.00
CA GLU A 626 -4.66 -10.27 42.88
C GLU A 626 -5.59 -9.42 41.99
N ALA A 627 -6.48 -10.06 41.22
CA ALA A 627 -7.50 -9.40 40.41
C ALA A 627 -8.90 -9.57 41.01
N GLN A 628 -9.85 -8.77 40.52
CA GLN A 628 -11.27 -8.89 40.85
C GLN A 628 -11.86 -10.22 40.37
N THR A 629 -13.05 -10.55 40.88
CA THR A 629 -13.62 -11.92 40.79
C THR A 629 -13.78 -12.40 39.34
N ASN A 630 -14.05 -11.49 38.40
CA ASN A 630 -14.22 -11.77 36.98
C ASN A 630 -13.17 -11.05 36.10
N GLY A 631 -12.03 -10.62 36.68
CA GLY A 631 -10.97 -9.92 35.94
C GLY A 631 -11.32 -8.49 35.56
N GLU A 632 -12.25 -7.83 36.26
CA GLU A 632 -12.73 -6.47 35.93
C GLU A 632 -11.63 -5.40 35.92
N ASP A 633 -10.56 -5.65 36.66
CA ASP A 633 -9.36 -4.82 36.75
C ASP A 633 -8.18 -5.45 36.00
N ILE A 634 -8.40 -5.93 34.77
CA ILE A 634 -7.32 -6.27 33.82
C ILE A 634 -7.25 -5.18 32.75
N ARG A 635 -6.05 -4.75 32.36
CA ARG A 635 -5.83 -3.79 31.26
C ARG A 635 -4.58 -4.16 30.46
N PHE A 636 -4.54 -3.72 29.21
CA PHE A 636 -3.41 -3.92 28.31
C PHE A 636 -3.00 -2.60 27.67
N ALA A 637 -1.71 -2.39 27.46
CA ALA A 637 -1.19 -1.24 26.75
C ALA A 637 0.05 -1.60 25.92
N SER A 638 0.41 -0.75 24.96
CA SER A 638 1.70 -0.79 24.28
C SER A 638 2.85 -0.48 25.25
N SER A 639 4.09 -0.71 24.81
CA SER A 639 5.30 -0.30 25.54
C SER A 639 5.32 1.19 25.89
N ASP A 640 4.69 2.01 25.05
CA ASP A 640 4.63 3.47 25.20
C ASP A 640 3.40 3.94 25.99
N GLY A 641 2.62 3.00 26.54
CA GLY A 641 1.50 3.27 27.44
C GLY A 641 0.15 3.48 26.74
N PHE A 642 0.02 3.22 25.44
CA PHE A 642 -1.27 3.32 24.74
C PHE A 642 -2.16 2.13 25.05
N ALA A 643 -3.34 2.37 25.62
CA ALA A 643 -4.29 1.32 25.97
C ALA A 643 -4.80 0.56 24.73
N PHE A 644 -4.82 -0.77 24.81
CA PHE A 644 -5.44 -1.64 23.81
C PHE A 644 -6.86 -2.03 24.21
N ASP A 645 -7.73 -2.18 23.22
CA ASP A 645 -9.01 -2.85 23.40
C ASP A 645 -8.78 -4.36 23.65
N TYR A 646 -9.57 -4.93 24.55
CA TYR A 646 -9.47 -6.34 24.92
C TYR A 646 -10.83 -6.96 25.21
N GLU A 647 -10.91 -8.28 25.14
CA GLU A 647 -12.07 -9.09 25.49
C GLU A 647 -11.65 -10.20 26.45
N ILE A 648 -12.33 -10.30 27.59
CA ILE A 648 -12.24 -11.45 28.47
C ILE A 648 -13.25 -12.49 27.98
N GLU A 649 -12.80 -13.45 27.18
CA GLU A 649 -13.64 -14.55 26.68
C GLU A 649 -14.00 -15.51 27.82
N ARG A 650 -13.00 -15.88 28.62
CA ARG A 650 -13.21 -16.72 29.81
C ARG A 650 -12.41 -16.19 30.99
N TRP A 651 -13.06 -16.16 32.16
CA TRP A 651 -12.40 -15.98 33.44
C TRP A 651 -12.91 -16.99 34.47
N ASP A 652 -12.07 -17.98 34.78
CA ASP A 652 -12.35 -19.00 35.80
C ASP A 652 -11.30 -18.92 36.91
N SER A 653 -11.59 -18.08 37.90
CA SER A 653 -10.73 -17.89 39.07
C SER A 653 -10.67 -19.11 40.01
N VAL A 654 -11.57 -20.10 39.84
CA VAL A 654 -11.60 -21.34 40.62
C VAL A 654 -10.61 -22.35 40.05
N ASN A 655 -10.70 -22.60 38.74
CA ASN A 655 -9.81 -23.51 38.03
C ASN A 655 -8.50 -22.84 37.58
N LYS A 656 -8.36 -21.53 37.80
CA LYS A 656 -7.18 -20.72 37.45
C LYS A 656 -6.92 -20.77 35.95
N LEU A 657 -7.93 -20.42 35.16
CA LEU A 657 -7.87 -20.35 33.71
C LEU A 657 -8.50 -19.03 33.26
N ALA A 658 -7.84 -18.32 32.35
CA ALA A 658 -8.46 -17.23 31.61
C ALA A 658 -7.89 -17.13 30.19
N GLU A 659 -8.77 -16.74 29.28
CA GLU A 659 -8.51 -16.51 27.86
C GLU A 659 -8.97 -15.10 27.54
N ILE A 660 -8.04 -14.28 27.06
CA ILE A 660 -8.26 -12.86 26.83
C ILE A 660 -7.73 -12.49 25.46
N TRP A 661 -8.57 -11.91 24.61
CA TRP A 661 -8.15 -11.38 23.32
C TRP A 661 -7.77 -9.92 23.46
N VAL A 662 -6.65 -9.51 22.88
CA VAL A 662 -6.16 -8.13 22.91
C VAL A 662 -5.91 -7.68 21.48
N GLN A 663 -6.54 -6.60 21.04
CA GLN A 663 -6.26 -6.06 19.71
C GLN A 663 -4.96 -5.27 19.75
N VAL A 664 -3.90 -5.89 19.22
CA VAL A 664 -2.58 -5.26 19.09
C VAL A 664 -2.53 -4.56 17.74
N ASP A 665 -2.11 -3.29 17.73
CA ASP A 665 -2.13 -2.46 16.52
C ASP A 665 -1.17 -2.96 15.44
N ARG A 666 -0.01 -3.47 15.84
CA ARG A 666 1.00 -4.05 14.95
C ARG A 666 1.82 -5.08 15.72
N VAL A 667 1.81 -6.33 15.24
CA VAL A 667 2.75 -7.37 15.66
C VAL A 667 3.86 -7.42 14.62
N ARG A 668 5.10 -7.14 15.02
CA ARG A 668 6.24 -7.08 14.10
C ARG A 668 6.66 -8.48 13.65
N GLY A 669 6.99 -8.67 12.38
CA GLY A 669 7.59 -9.90 11.85
C GLY A 669 9.06 -10.06 12.29
N ASP A 670 9.53 -11.30 12.33
CA ASP A 670 10.89 -11.73 12.71
C ASP A 670 11.49 -10.96 13.91
N ASN A 671 10.72 -10.82 14.97
CA ASN A 671 11.08 -9.99 16.12
C ASN A 671 10.87 -10.76 17.44
N SER A 672 11.90 -10.75 18.28
CA SER A 672 11.91 -11.43 19.59
C SER A 672 11.87 -10.47 20.79
N THR A 673 11.81 -9.16 20.57
CA THR A 673 11.96 -8.14 21.63
C THR A 673 10.73 -7.29 21.85
N GLN A 674 9.77 -7.29 20.92
CA GLN A 674 8.49 -6.60 21.08
C GLN A 674 7.68 -7.18 22.25
N PHE A 675 6.93 -6.32 22.93
CA PHE A 675 6.08 -6.70 24.05
C PHE A 675 4.88 -5.76 24.19
N ILE A 676 3.87 -6.23 24.89
CA ILE A 676 2.77 -5.42 25.42
C ILE A 676 2.79 -5.50 26.95
N VAL A 677 2.17 -4.54 27.63
CA VAL A 677 2.12 -4.49 29.10
C VAL A 677 0.72 -4.81 29.59
N MET A 678 0.60 -5.79 30.48
CA MET A 678 -0.63 -6.09 31.21
C MET A 678 -0.60 -5.41 32.59
N TYR A 679 -1.72 -4.82 33.02
CA TYR A 679 -1.88 -4.19 34.34
C TYR A 679 -3.05 -4.81 35.11
N TRP A 680 -2.91 -4.97 36.43
CA TRP A 680 -3.99 -5.42 37.32
C TRP A 680 -3.91 -4.92 38.77
N GLY A 681 -4.89 -5.31 39.59
CA GLY A 681 -4.93 -5.03 41.02
C GLY A 681 -5.44 -3.63 41.37
N ASN A 682 -6.35 -3.11 40.55
CA ASN A 682 -7.08 -1.87 40.82
C ASN A 682 -8.54 -2.19 41.12
N SER A 683 -8.84 -2.53 42.38
CA SER A 683 -10.19 -2.98 42.78
C SER A 683 -11.29 -1.91 42.68
N GLY A 684 -10.96 -0.68 42.27
CA GLY A 684 -11.89 0.44 42.17
C GLY A 684 -12.53 0.61 40.79
N VAL A 685 -12.12 -0.18 39.78
CA VAL A 685 -12.57 -0.01 38.39
C VAL A 685 -13.60 -1.07 37.97
N SER A 686 -14.40 -0.75 36.95
CA SER A 686 -15.25 -1.70 36.24
C SER A 686 -14.49 -2.36 35.09
N SER A 687 -15.00 -3.49 34.60
CA SER A 687 -14.50 -4.11 33.37
C SER A 687 -14.63 -3.16 32.19
N GLU A 688 -13.60 -3.18 31.33
CA GLU A 688 -13.56 -2.50 30.02
C GLU A 688 -13.52 -3.51 28.86
N SER A 689 -13.76 -4.80 29.15
CA SER A 689 -13.84 -5.85 28.14
C SER A 689 -14.86 -5.50 27.05
N ASN A 690 -14.44 -5.51 25.79
CA ASN A 690 -15.20 -5.10 24.63
C ASN A 690 -14.84 -5.93 23.38
N SER A 691 -15.62 -7.00 23.16
CA SER A 691 -15.44 -7.93 22.03
C SER A 691 -15.52 -7.23 20.67
N ALA A 692 -16.46 -6.30 20.50
CA ALA A 692 -16.72 -5.65 19.22
C ALA A 692 -15.58 -4.70 18.80
N ALA A 693 -14.81 -4.17 19.75
CA ALA A 693 -13.61 -3.38 19.47
C ALA A 693 -12.41 -4.26 19.13
N VAL A 694 -12.30 -5.45 19.75
CA VAL A 694 -11.24 -6.41 19.42
C VAL A 694 -11.45 -7.00 18.02
N PHE A 695 -12.69 -7.43 17.73
CA PHE A 695 -13.10 -8.00 16.47
C PHE A 695 -13.84 -6.97 15.61
N ASP A 696 -13.16 -5.84 15.35
CA ASP A 696 -13.75 -4.70 14.65
C ASP A 696 -14.07 -5.03 13.17
N THR A 697 -15.31 -4.72 12.78
CA THR A 697 -15.80 -4.81 11.40
C THR A 697 -15.03 -3.92 10.42
N ALA A 698 -14.46 -2.79 10.86
CA ALA A 698 -13.60 -1.94 10.03
C ALA A 698 -12.26 -2.63 9.70
N ASN A 699 -11.80 -3.54 10.56
CA ASN A 699 -10.63 -4.39 10.33
C ASN A 699 -10.96 -5.67 9.54
N GLY A 700 -12.18 -5.76 9.00
CA GLY A 700 -12.61 -6.80 8.10
C GLY A 700 -13.19 -8.05 8.76
N PHE A 701 -13.43 -8.06 10.08
CA PHE A 701 -14.20 -9.12 10.73
C PHE A 701 -15.68 -9.02 10.34
N ALA A 702 -16.26 -10.12 9.87
CA ALA A 702 -17.67 -10.19 9.49
C ALA A 702 -18.53 -10.92 10.52
N GLY A 703 -17.97 -11.95 11.16
CA GLY A 703 -18.56 -12.65 12.30
C GLY A 703 -17.51 -13.51 13.02
N VAL A 704 -17.60 -13.57 14.35
CA VAL A 704 -16.70 -14.35 15.22
C VAL A 704 -17.54 -15.03 16.30
N TRP A 705 -17.52 -16.36 16.34
CA TRP A 705 -18.23 -17.14 17.35
C TRP A 705 -17.21 -17.96 18.14
N HIS A 706 -16.99 -17.57 19.40
CA HIS A 706 -16.14 -18.30 20.36
C HIS A 706 -16.76 -19.63 20.78
N LEU A 707 -18.10 -19.77 20.65
CA LEU A 707 -18.83 -20.99 20.98
C LEU A 707 -18.69 -21.41 22.46
N GLY A 708 -18.45 -20.44 23.33
CA GLY A 708 -18.19 -20.64 24.75
C GLY A 708 -19.44 -20.76 25.65
N GLU A 709 -20.63 -20.58 25.09
CA GLU A 709 -21.90 -20.67 25.82
C GLU A 709 -22.28 -22.11 26.19
N ASP A 710 -23.10 -22.27 27.24
CA ASP A 710 -23.74 -23.56 27.54
C ASP A 710 -24.55 -24.02 26.32
N GLY A 711 -24.34 -25.26 25.87
CA GLY A 711 -25.06 -25.80 24.73
C GLY A 711 -26.58 -25.70 24.90
N ASN A 712 -27.22 -24.98 23.97
CA ASN A 712 -28.63 -24.60 24.05
C ASN A 712 -29.27 -24.43 22.66
N THR A 713 -30.60 -24.27 22.63
CA THR A 713 -31.40 -24.03 21.40
C THR A 713 -32.14 -22.68 21.41
N THR A 714 -31.69 -21.75 22.24
CA THR A 714 -32.29 -20.42 22.37
C THR A 714 -31.97 -19.61 21.12
N ALA A 715 -32.91 -18.80 20.65
CA ALA A 715 -32.64 -17.84 19.59
C ALA A 715 -31.54 -16.86 20.07
N ASN A 716 -30.56 -16.58 19.20
CA ASN A 716 -29.37 -15.78 19.53
C ASN A 716 -28.60 -16.33 20.75
N GLY A 717 -28.58 -17.66 20.89
CA GLY A 717 -27.97 -18.36 22.03
C GLY A 717 -26.46 -18.54 21.92
N TYR A 718 -25.85 -18.14 20.79
CA TYR A 718 -24.41 -18.17 20.52
C TYR A 718 -24.02 -16.81 19.93
N ALA A 719 -23.30 -16.01 20.68
CA ALA A 719 -23.07 -14.61 20.34
C ALA A 719 -22.04 -14.45 19.22
N ASP A 720 -22.28 -13.50 18.32
CA ASP A 720 -21.25 -12.96 17.43
C ASP A 720 -20.49 -11.86 18.18
N ALA A 721 -19.18 -12.03 18.36
CA ALA A 721 -18.31 -11.11 19.09
C ALA A 721 -18.18 -9.74 18.38
N THR A 722 -18.50 -9.65 17.09
CA THR A 722 -18.42 -8.41 16.30
C THR A 722 -19.63 -7.48 16.51
N SER A 723 -19.52 -6.23 16.07
CA SER A 723 -20.64 -5.27 16.07
C SER A 723 -21.75 -5.60 15.06
N ASN A 724 -21.57 -6.59 14.19
CA ASN A 724 -22.62 -7.04 13.27
C ASN A 724 -23.72 -7.84 13.99
N SER A 725 -23.41 -8.45 15.15
CA SER A 725 -24.35 -9.24 15.96
C SER A 725 -25.09 -10.32 15.14
N ASN A 726 -24.37 -11.05 14.29
CA ASN A 726 -24.90 -12.22 13.58
C ASN A 726 -25.00 -13.42 14.54
N ASP A 727 -25.77 -13.29 15.61
CA ASP A 727 -25.88 -14.33 16.64
C ASP A 727 -26.52 -15.61 16.07
N GLY A 728 -26.05 -16.76 16.55
CA GLY A 728 -26.53 -18.07 16.14
C GLY A 728 -27.61 -18.64 17.05
N GLN A 729 -28.46 -19.51 16.49
CA GLN A 729 -29.41 -20.35 17.20
C GLN A 729 -29.01 -21.82 17.09
N GLY A 730 -28.85 -22.50 18.22
CA GLY A 730 -28.61 -23.95 18.23
C GLY A 730 -29.86 -24.76 17.86
N ALA A 731 -29.64 -25.85 17.15
CA ALA A 731 -30.62 -26.89 16.88
C ALA A 731 -30.13 -28.20 17.49
N ASN A 732 -30.96 -28.83 18.33
CA ASN A 732 -30.71 -30.11 19.02
C ASN A 732 -29.52 -30.13 20.01
N LEU A 733 -28.71 -29.06 20.07
CA LEU A 733 -27.66 -28.85 21.07
C LEU A 733 -28.22 -28.86 22.50
N THR A 734 -27.45 -29.44 23.41
CA THR A 734 -27.79 -29.59 24.83
C THR A 734 -26.61 -29.18 25.69
N SER A 735 -26.81 -29.08 27.01
CA SER A 735 -25.70 -28.73 27.92
C SER A 735 -24.55 -29.74 27.91
N SER A 736 -24.72 -30.95 27.37
CA SER A 736 -23.61 -31.90 27.16
C SER A 736 -22.81 -31.65 25.87
N SER A 737 -23.30 -30.79 24.98
CA SER A 737 -22.57 -30.34 23.80
C SER A 737 -21.45 -29.37 24.18
N ASP A 738 -21.56 -28.65 25.29
CA ASP A 738 -20.49 -27.78 25.80
C ASP A 738 -19.31 -28.59 26.36
N VAL A 739 -18.18 -28.56 25.66
CA VAL A 739 -16.94 -29.29 25.99
C VAL A 739 -15.73 -28.35 25.97
N ASN A 740 -14.58 -28.80 26.47
CA ASN A 740 -13.34 -28.00 26.39
C ASN A 740 -12.91 -27.81 24.93
N GLY A 741 -12.74 -26.54 24.55
CA GLY A 741 -12.21 -26.12 23.27
C GLY A 741 -10.68 -26.10 23.21
N VAL A 742 -10.15 -25.61 22.09
CA VAL A 742 -8.75 -25.18 21.94
C VAL A 742 -8.54 -23.86 22.70
N ILE A 743 -9.57 -23.01 22.68
CA ILE A 743 -9.65 -21.76 23.41
C ILE A 743 -10.95 -21.85 24.22
N GLY A 744 -10.92 -21.44 25.49
CA GLY A 744 -12.12 -21.43 26.32
C GLY A 744 -12.91 -22.76 26.32
N ARG A 745 -14.13 -22.67 25.84
CA ARG A 745 -15.16 -23.73 25.74
C ARG A 745 -15.60 -23.84 24.27
N SER A 746 -16.19 -24.95 23.87
CA SER A 746 -16.56 -25.24 22.48
C SER A 746 -17.85 -26.06 22.40
N GLN A 747 -18.44 -26.18 21.21
CA GLN A 747 -19.63 -27.03 21.01
C GLN A 747 -19.27 -28.34 20.28
N ASN A 748 -19.69 -29.45 20.86
CA ASN A 748 -19.59 -30.79 20.31
C ASN A 748 -20.86 -31.20 19.57
N PHE A 749 -20.72 -31.48 18.27
CA PHE A 749 -21.80 -31.88 17.37
C PHE A 749 -21.85 -33.40 17.22
N ASP A 750 -23.05 -33.99 17.21
CA ASP A 750 -23.26 -35.44 17.25
C ASP A 750 -23.15 -36.16 15.89
N GLY A 751 -23.06 -35.42 14.79
CA GLY A 751 -23.03 -35.96 13.43
C GLY A 751 -24.37 -36.40 12.86
N THR A 752 -25.50 -36.10 13.51
CA THR A 752 -26.83 -36.55 13.08
C THR A 752 -27.89 -35.46 12.98
N ALA A 753 -27.89 -34.49 13.89
CA ALA A 753 -28.92 -33.46 13.94
C ALA A 753 -28.48 -32.13 14.56
N ASP A 754 -27.31 -32.09 15.20
CA ASP A 754 -26.82 -30.88 15.86
C ASP A 754 -26.24 -29.88 14.85
N TYR A 755 -26.61 -28.61 14.98
CA TYR A 755 -26.00 -27.48 14.26
C TYR A 755 -26.34 -26.16 14.95
N ILE A 756 -25.63 -25.08 14.61
CA ILE A 756 -26.00 -23.70 14.92
C ILE A 756 -26.35 -23.02 13.61
N GLU A 757 -27.51 -22.38 13.55
CA GLU A 757 -27.96 -21.60 12.41
C GLU A 757 -27.80 -20.11 12.71
N VAL A 758 -27.05 -19.43 11.85
CA VAL A 758 -26.88 -17.98 11.86
C VAL A 758 -27.71 -17.42 10.71
N ASP A 759 -28.63 -16.50 11.01
CA ASP A 759 -29.50 -15.90 10.01
C ASP A 759 -28.68 -15.30 8.84
N TYR A 760 -29.27 -15.34 7.64
CA TYR A 760 -28.60 -14.78 6.47
C TYR A 760 -28.22 -13.31 6.70
N SER A 761 -26.95 -13.00 6.44
CA SER A 761 -26.43 -11.64 6.43
C SER A 761 -25.52 -11.42 5.23
N ALA A 762 -25.67 -10.27 4.58
CA ALA A 762 -24.82 -9.87 3.46
C ALA A 762 -23.38 -9.61 3.90
N THR A 763 -23.13 -9.27 5.19
CA THR A 763 -21.77 -9.02 5.70
C THR A 763 -20.94 -10.29 5.76
N LEU A 764 -21.59 -11.46 5.92
CA LEU A 764 -20.97 -12.78 5.88
C LEU A 764 -20.74 -13.31 4.45
N ASN A 765 -21.17 -12.57 3.41
CA ASN A 765 -21.20 -13.02 2.01
C ASN A 765 -20.57 -11.97 1.08
N THR A 766 -19.25 -11.88 1.09
CA THR A 766 -18.46 -10.82 0.43
C THR A 766 -17.61 -11.36 -0.73
N PRO A 767 -17.17 -10.51 -1.68
CA PRO A 767 -16.41 -10.96 -2.86
C PRO A 767 -14.96 -11.33 -2.54
N LEU A 768 -14.44 -10.86 -1.41
CA LEU A 768 -13.21 -11.32 -0.76
C LEU A 768 -13.61 -12.01 0.55
N LEU A 769 -12.87 -13.04 0.96
CA LEU A 769 -13.25 -13.86 2.10
C LEU A 769 -12.05 -14.50 2.77
N THR A 770 -12.08 -14.56 4.10
CA THR A 770 -11.37 -15.58 4.88
C THR A 770 -12.37 -16.26 5.81
N VAL A 771 -12.49 -17.59 5.72
CA VAL A 771 -13.32 -18.40 6.62
C VAL A 771 -12.42 -19.38 7.36
N GLY A 772 -12.54 -19.45 8.68
CA GLY A 772 -11.66 -20.26 9.51
C GLY A 772 -12.37 -20.85 10.72
N VAL A 773 -11.88 -22.01 11.18
CA VAL A 773 -12.44 -22.70 12.34
C VAL A 773 -11.42 -23.68 12.95
N TRP A 774 -11.44 -23.85 14.27
CA TRP A 774 -10.83 -25.02 14.91
C TRP A 774 -11.83 -26.16 14.93
N ALA A 775 -11.45 -27.33 14.42
CA ALA A 775 -12.34 -28.48 14.37
C ALA A 775 -11.60 -29.78 14.69
N ARG A 776 -12.26 -30.69 15.41
CA ARG A 776 -11.76 -32.06 15.64
C ARG A 776 -12.80 -33.07 15.16
N ILE A 777 -12.35 -34.07 14.40
CA ILE A 777 -13.20 -35.14 13.89
C ILE A 777 -13.24 -36.29 14.91
N ASP A 778 -14.43 -36.55 15.46
CA ASP A 778 -14.67 -37.68 16.38
C ASP A 778 -15.41 -38.85 15.70
N GLY A 779 -15.91 -38.66 14.47
CA GLY A 779 -16.48 -39.73 13.66
C GLY A 779 -17.29 -39.30 12.43
N GLY A 780 -18.30 -40.10 12.08
CA GLY A 780 -19.17 -39.88 10.91
C GLY A 780 -18.61 -40.46 9.61
N ALA A 781 -19.38 -40.33 8.52
CA ALA A 781 -18.98 -40.75 7.18
C ALA A 781 -19.64 -39.85 6.11
N GLY A 782 -19.01 -39.75 4.94
CA GLY A 782 -19.45 -38.82 3.89
C GLY A 782 -19.06 -37.37 4.19
N ASN A 783 -19.68 -36.42 3.46
CA ASN A 783 -19.38 -35.01 3.63
C ASN A 783 -19.96 -34.48 4.96
N ARG A 784 -19.13 -33.79 5.73
CA ARG A 784 -19.42 -33.25 7.06
C ARG A 784 -18.84 -31.85 7.12
N SER A 785 -19.60 -30.83 7.52
CA SER A 785 -19.15 -29.44 7.47
C SER A 785 -19.09 -28.81 8.86
N PRO A 786 -17.92 -28.33 9.33
CA PRO A 786 -17.85 -27.53 10.55
C PRO A 786 -18.42 -26.12 10.33
N ILE A 787 -18.36 -25.57 9.11
CA ILE A 787 -18.93 -24.27 8.76
C ILE A 787 -19.27 -24.17 7.27
N ALA A 788 -20.46 -23.65 6.95
CA ALA A 788 -20.94 -23.44 5.58
C ALA A 788 -21.88 -22.23 5.46
N ALA A 789 -21.79 -21.53 4.33
CA ALA A 789 -22.76 -20.53 3.89
C ALA A 789 -22.93 -20.64 2.37
N MET A 790 -23.91 -21.44 1.93
CA MET A 790 -24.06 -21.80 0.52
C MET A 790 -25.43 -21.46 -0.08
N GLY A 791 -25.38 -21.10 -1.36
CA GLY A 791 -26.52 -20.82 -2.23
C GLY A 791 -27.24 -22.08 -2.71
N ASN A 792 -28.37 -21.90 -3.40
CA ASN A 792 -29.25 -23.01 -3.77
C ASN A 792 -28.66 -23.94 -4.83
N SER A 793 -28.06 -25.05 -4.39
CA SER A 793 -27.51 -26.08 -5.26
C SER A 793 -28.57 -26.82 -6.10
N HIS A 794 -29.84 -26.83 -5.67
CA HIS A 794 -30.93 -27.59 -6.26
C HIS A 794 -31.58 -26.90 -7.47
N THR A 795 -31.30 -25.62 -7.69
CA THR A 795 -31.72 -24.86 -8.89
C THR A 795 -30.59 -24.65 -9.88
N GLY A 796 -29.39 -25.20 -9.62
CA GLY A 796 -28.18 -25.00 -10.42
C GLY A 796 -27.38 -23.74 -10.07
N TYR A 797 -27.79 -23.00 -9.03
CA TYR A 797 -27.09 -21.82 -8.53
C TYR A 797 -26.08 -22.20 -7.43
N LEU A 798 -24.87 -22.54 -7.85
CA LEU A 798 -23.80 -23.03 -6.96
C LEU A 798 -22.96 -21.83 -6.47
N SER A 799 -23.39 -21.16 -5.40
CA SER A 799 -22.75 -19.95 -4.85
C SER A 799 -22.43 -20.07 -3.35
N GLY A 800 -21.59 -19.18 -2.82
CA GLY A 800 -21.17 -19.19 -1.41
C GLY A 800 -19.90 -20.02 -1.16
N TYR A 801 -19.69 -20.41 0.09
CA TYR A 801 -18.49 -21.07 0.57
C TYR A 801 -18.77 -22.09 1.67
N LEU A 802 -17.86 -23.04 1.85
CA LEU A 802 -17.88 -23.97 2.98
C LEU A 802 -16.53 -24.66 3.19
N LEU A 803 -16.33 -25.12 4.42
CA LEU A 803 -15.26 -26.05 4.79
C LEU A 803 -15.85 -27.45 4.99
N TYR A 804 -15.13 -28.49 4.55
CA TYR A 804 -15.55 -29.88 4.66
C TYR A 804 -14.47 -30.77 5.26
N ALA A 805 -14.92 -31.69 6.11
CA ALA A 805 -14.38 -33.03 6.19
C ALA A 805 -15.11 -33.90 5.16
N ALA A 806 -14.49 -34.10 4.00
CA ALA A 806 -15.12 -34.73 2.85
C ALA A 806 -15.23 -36.26 3.00
N GLY A 807 -16.03 -36.88 2.12
CA GLY A 807 -16.25 -38.33 2.13
C GLY A 807 -15.05 -39.18 1.69
N ASP A 808 -14.00 -38.56 1.15
CA ASP A 808 -12.69 -39.16 0.90
C ASP A 808 -11.72 -38.99 2.10
N ASP A 809 -12.24 -38.54 3.24
CA ASP A 809 -11.51 -38.28 4.48
C ASP A 809 -10.35 -37.29 4.30
N THR A 810 -10.63 -36.18 3.60
CA THR A 810 -9.75 -35.01 3.48
C THR A 810 -10.41 -33.72 3.98
N TRP A 811 -9.59 -32.76 4.41
CA TRP A 811 -10.05 -31.37 4.60
C TRP A 811 -10.12 -30.66 3.25
N GLN A 812 -11.23 -29.97 2.99
CA GLN A 812 -11.47 -29.26 1.74
C GLN A 812 -12.11 -27.90 1.99
N GLY A 813 -11.69 -26.89 1.22
CA GLY A 813 -12.37 -25.61 1.10
C GLY A 813 -13.08 -25.52 -0.24
N TRP A 814 -14.34 -25.12 -0.24
CA TRP A 814 -15.17 -25.05 -1.44
C TRP A 814 -15.75 -23.65 -1.62
N SER A 815 -15.74 -23.16 -2.86
CA SER A 815 -16.41 -21.94 -3.27
C SER A 815 -17.21 -22.13 -4.56
N GLY A 816 -18.32 -21.40 -4.67
CA GLY A 816 -19.24 -21.50 -5.81
C GLY A 816 -19.22 -20.24 -6.67
N ASN A 817 -19.24 -20.40 -7.99
CA ASN A 817 -19.25 -19.28 -8.95
C ASN A 817 -20.62 -18.98 -9.60
N GLY A 818 -21.68 -19.59 -9.07
CA GLY A 818 -23.04 -19.54 -9.60
C GLY A 818 -23.37 -20.61 -10.65
N SER A 819 -22.37 -21.31 -11.20
CA SER A 819 -22.53 -22.36 -12.22
C SER A 819 -21.89 -23.70 -11.85
N LYS A 820 -20.80 -23.70 -11.07
CA LYS A 820 -20.09 -24.88 -10.58
C LYS A 820 -19.43 -24.58 -9.23
N TRP A 821 -19.15 -25.66 -8.51
CA TRP A 821 -18.30 -25.65 -7.33
C TRP A 821 -16.83 -25.85 -7.73
N GLY A 822 -15.92 -25.13 -7.08
CA GLY A 822 -14.47 -25.35 -7.12
C GLY A 822 -13.95 -25.65 -5.72
N ASN A 823 -12.90 -26.47 -5.61
CA ASN A 823 -12.34 -26.85 -4.32
C ASN A 823 -10.82 -26.73 -4.27
N VAL A 824 -10.31 -26.57 -3.05
CA VAL A 824 -8.93 -26.78 -2.64
C VAL A 824 -8.94 -27.88 -1.59
N SER A 825 -7.99 -28.80 -1.65
CA SER A 825 -7.98 -30.01 -0.81
C SER A 825 -6.57 -30.53 -0.59
N LEU A 826 -6.29 -31.02 0.61
CA LEU A 826 -5.07 -31.78 0.91
C LEU A 826 -5.36 -33.28 0.94
N GLY A 827 -4.61 -34.08 0.21
CA GLY A 827 -4.76 -35.55 0.15
C GLY A 827 -4.33 -36.33 1.41
N SER A 828 -4.27 -35.70 2.58
CA SER A 828 -3.92 -36.35 3.85
C SER A 828 -5.16 -36.83 4.60
N GLU A 829 -5.04 -37.94 5.34
CA GLU A 829 -6.13 -38.51 6.14
C GLU A 829 -6.60 -37.56 7.26
N LEU A 830 -7.91 -37.40 7.44
CA LEU A 830 -8.51 -36.77 8.62
C LEU A 830 -8.04 -37.49 9.89
N THR A 831 -7.63 -36.72 10.89
CA THR A 831 -7.17 -37.23 12.18
C THR A 831 -8.10 -36.77 13.31
N SER A 832 -8.13 -37.50 14.42
CA SER A 832 -8.94 -37.16 15.60
C SER A 832 -8.17 -36.22 16.54
N VAL A 833 -7.63 -35.14 15.99
CA VAL A 833 -6.99 -34.03 16.72
C VAL A 833 -7.59 -32.70 16.27
N TRP A 834 -7.41 -31.66 17.08
CA TRP A 834 -7.81 -30.31 16.68
C TRP A 834 -6.96 -29.85 15.50
N THR A 835 -7.62 -29.36 14.46
CA THR A 835 -6.99 -28.78 13.27
C THR A 835 -7.56 -27.39 13.06
N TYR A 836 -6.70 -26.41 12.80
CA TYR A 836 -7.12 -25.07 12.38
C TYR A 836 -7.28 -25.06 10.87
N VAL A 837 -8.52 -25.03 10.40
CA VAL A 837 -8.86 -25.12 8.97
C VAL A 837 -9.28 -23.75 8.48
N VAL A 838 -8.57 -23.21 7.51
CA VAL A 838 -8.85 -21.87 6.95
C VAL A 838 -8.88 -21.90 5.44
N MET A 839 -9.87 -21.26 4.83
CA MET A 839 -9.90 -20.97 3.40
C MET A 839 -9.88 -19.47 3.17
N THR A 840 -9.04 -19.01 2.26
CA THR A 840 -9.06 -17.63 1.78
C THR A 840 -9.49 -17.54 0.33
N TYR A 841 -10.03 -16.38 -0.04
CA TYR A 841 -10.36 -16.00 -1.40
C TYR A 841 -10.04 -14.52 -1.65
N ASP A 842 -9.15 -14.26 -2.59
CA ASP A 842 -8.64 -12.92 -2.91
C ASP A 842 -9.36 -12.23 -4.09
N GLY A 843 -10.47 -12.82 -4.56
CA GLY A 843 -11.18 -12.37 -5.76
C GLY A 843 -10.72 -13.10 -7.04
N SER A 844 -9.60 -13.81 -7.00
CA SER A 844 -9.07 -14.58 -8.12
C SER A 844 -8.71 -16.01 -7.75
N THR A 845 -8.11 -16.20 -6.58
CA THR A 845 -7.46 -17.42 -6.13
C THR A 845 -8.04 -17.83 -4.80
N GLN A 846 -8.33 -19.11 -4.66
CA GLN A 846 -8.70 -19.72 -3.39
C GLN A 846 -7.53 -20.54 -2.84
N LYS A 847 -7.34 -20.49 -1.52
CA LYS A 847 -6.25 -21.20 -0.83
C LYS A 847 -6.79 -21.92 0.40
N LEU A 848 -6.29 -23.12 0.66
CA LEU A 848 -6.57 -23.87 1.88
C LEU A 848 -5.32 -23.84 2.76
N TYR A 849 -5.53 -23.56 4.04
CA TYR A 849 -4.52 -23.64 5.08
C TYR A 849 -4.97 -24.62 6.15
N LEU A 850 -4.05 -25.45 6.61
CA LEU A 850 -4.22 -26.32 7.76
C LEU A 850 -3.10 -26.01 8.75
N ASP A 851 -3.47 -25.75 10.00
CA ASP A 851 -2.51 -25.50 11.07
C ASP A 851 -1.50 -24.39 10.73
N GLY A 852 -2.00 -23.31 10.10
CA GLY A 852 -1.19 -22.16 9.69
C GLY A 852 -0.48 -22.29 8.34
N GLU A 853 -0.34 -23.50 7.81
CA GLU A 853 0.42 -23.77 6.58
C GLU A 853 -0.49 -23.86 5.35
N GLN A 854 -0.07 -23.26 4.24
CA GLN A 854 -0.82 -23.35 2.97
C GLN A 854 -0.65 -24.76 2.38
N VAL A 855 -1.75 -25.52 2.27
CA VAL A 855 -1.71 -26.92 1.82
C VAL A 855 -2.18 -27.11 0.39
N ASP A 856 -2.95 -26.17 -0.15
CA ASP A 856 -3.40 -26.20 -1.54
C ASP A 856 -3.78 -24.80 -2.02
N THR A 857 -3.69 -24.59 -3.33
CA THR A 857 -4.04 -23.34 -4.01
C THR A 857 -4.64 -23.65 -5.37
N SER A 858 -5.74 -22.97 -5.71
CA SER A 858 -6.35 -23.10 -7.02
C SER A 858 -6.70 -21.72 -7.57
N PRO A 859 -6.35 -21.41 -8.83
CA PRO A 859 -7.03 -20.33 -9.52
C PRO A 859 -8.52 -20.66 -9.53
N SER A 860 -9.37 -19.74 -9.09
CA SER A 860 -10.80 -19.96 -9.23
C SER A 860 -11.15 -19.79 -10.70
N ASP A 861 -11.87 -20.75 -11.27
CA ASP A 861 -12.26 -20.70 -12.68
C ASP A 861 -13.24 -19.54 -13.02
N THR A 862 -13.66 -18.73 -12.03
CA THR A 862 -14.39 -17.44 -12.11
C THR A 862 -14.64 -16.91 -10.68
N LEU A 863 -14.92 -15.61 -10.54
CA LEU A 863 -15.36 -14.90 -9.31
C LEU A 863 -16.30 -15.72 -8.40
N LEU A 864 -16.02 -15.75 -7.09
CA LEU A 864 -16.94 -16.26 -6.06
C LEU A 864 -18.29 -15.53 -6.21
N ALA A 865 -19.34 -16.31 -6.48
CA ALA A 865 -20.70 -15.81 -6.47
C ALA A 865 -21.19 -15.79 -5.03
N LYS A 866 -21.77 -14.66 -4.61
CA LYS A 866 -22.30 -14.51 -3.26
C LYS A 866 -23.50 -15.43 -3.03
N ASN A 867 -23.63 -15.96 -1.83
CA ASN A 867 -24.91 -16.44 -1.35
C ASN A 867 -25.74 -15.20 -0.93
N GLU A 868 -26.95 -15.07 -1.46
CA GLU A 868 -27.78 -13.87 -1.31
C GLU A 868 -29.01 -14.07 -0.40
N SER A 869 -29.22 -15.28 0.14
CA SER A 869 -30.51 -15.59 0.78
C SER A 869 -30.49 -16.69 1.85
N PHE A 870 -29.43 -17.47 1.96
CA PHE A 870 -29.40 -18.65 2.83
C PHE A 870 -28.53 -18.43 4.06
N PRO A 871 -28.91 -19.02 5.21
CA PRO A 871 -28.18 -18.83 6.46
C PRO A 871 -26.75 -19.37 6.39
N LEU A 872 -25.94 -18.98 7.35
CA LEU A 872 -24.69 -19.68 7.67
C LEU A 872 -25.02 -20.79 8.69
N ARG A 873 -24.34 -21.94 8.61
CA ARG A 873 -24.42 -22.98 9.62
C ARG A 873 -23.04 -23.36 10.14
N ILE A 874 -22.97 -23.56 11.45
CA ILE A 874 -21.84 -24.16 12.14
C ILE A 874 -22.26 -25.58 12.53
N GLY A 875 -21.46 -26.57 12.20
CA GLY A 875 -21.75 -27.99 12.44
C GLY A 875 -22.66 -28.69 11.40
N ALA A 876 -23.05 -28.01 10.31
CA ALA A 876 -23.76 -28.62 9.17
C ALA A 876 -23.55 -27.85 7.86
N GLY A 877 -23.76 -28.50 6.71
CA GLY A 877 -23.43 -27.95 5.38
C GLY A 877 -24.60 -27.47 4.51
N GLU A 878 -25.74 -28.20 4.44
CA GLU A 878 -26.83 -27.91 3.47
C GLU A 878 -27.70 -26.69 3.83
N THR A 879 -27.15 -25.47 3.80
CA THR A 879 -27.83 -24.24 4.26
C THR A 879 -29.06 -23.84 3.45
N GLU A 880 -29.17 -24.29 2.19
CA GLU A 880 -30.26 -23.96 1.28
C GLU A 880 -31.54 -24.77 1.48
N ALA A 881 -31.47 -25.83 2.27
CA ALA A 881 -32.53 -26.81 2.44
C ALA A 881 -32.63 -27.30 3.89
N THR A 882 -33.30 -28.44 4.07
CA THR A 882 -33.27 -29.17 5.34
C THR A 882 -31.82 -29.53 5.67
N ALA A 883 -31.40 -29.36 6.92
CA ALA A 883 -30.02 -29.59 7.31
C ALA A 883 -29.50 -31.00 6.95
N GLY A 884 -28.26 -31.01 6.46
CA GLY A 884 -27.50 -32.17 6.01
C GLY A 884 -26.01 -31.89 6.14
N TYR A 885 -25.17 -32.90 5.89
CA TYR A 885 -23.71 -32.85 6.10
C TYR A 885 -23.31 -32.48 7.54
N PHE A 886 -23.99 -33.08 8.53
CA PHE A 886 -23.74 -32.84 9.95
C PHE A 886 -22.31 -33.21 10.37
N PHE A 887 -21.67 -32.32 11.13
CA PHE A 887 -20.34 -32.54 11.68
C PHE A 887 -20.38 -33.43 12.92
N ASN A 888 -19.40 -34.30 13.10
CA ASN A 888 -19.28 -35.18 14.27
C ASN A 888 -17.96 -34.91 15.00
N GLY A 889 -18.06 -34.18 16.11
CA GLY A 889 -16.95 -33.74 16.93
C GLY A 889 -17.07 -32.26 17.30
N PRO A 890 -16.11 -31.72 18.08
CA PRO A 890 -16.17 -30.36 18.53
C PRO A 890 -15.64 -29.36 17.51
N VAL A 891 -16.27 -28.18 17.52
CA VAL A 891 -15.94 -27.01 16.71
C VAL A 891 -15.78 -25.81 17.65
N ASP A 892 -14.76 -25.02 17.40
CA ASP A 892 -14.35 -23.89 18.23
C ASP A 892 -13.87 -22.73 17.33
N GLU A 893 -13.97 -21.49 17.82
CA GLU A 893 -13.44 -20.29 17.14
C GLU A 893 -13.84 -20.16 15.66
N ALA A 894 -15.14 -20.25 15.38
CA ALA A 894 -15.64 -20.06 14.02
C ALA A 894 -15.55 -18.59 13.61
N ARG A 895 -14.92 -18.29 12.48
CA ARG A 895 -14.65 -16.92 12.02
C ARG A 895 -14.92 -16.74 10.54
N VAL A 896 -15.52 -15.59 10.20
CA VAL A 896 -15.65 -15.08 8.83
C VAL A 896 -15.09 -13.67 8.79
N SER A 897 -14.19 -13.40 7.86
CA SER A 897 -13.69 -12.06 7.53
C SER A 897 -14.03 -11.73 6.08
N ASN A 898 -14.38 -10.47 5.82
CA ASN A 898 -14.68 -9.96 4.48
C ASN A 898 -13.43 -9.53 3.67
N THR A 899 -12.25 -9.88 4.19
CA THR A 899 -10.95 -9.57 3.61
C THR A 899 -10.15 -10.85 3.40
N ASN A 900 -9.22 -10.84 2.44
CA ASN A 900 -8.25 -11.89 2.23
C ASN A 900 -7.08 -11.71 3.21
N ARG A 901 -7.07 -12.49 4.29
CA ARG A 901 -5.97 -12.46 5.28
C ARG A 901 -4.72 -13.10 4.67
N SER A 902 -3.55 -12.53 4.97
CA SER A 902 -2.26 -13.03 4.48
C SER A 902 -1.91 -14.40 5.07
N ALA A 903 -0.96 -15.10 4.45
CA ALA A 903 -0.44 -16.36 4.99
C ALA A 903 0.15 -16.15 6.41
N ASP A 904 0.91 -15.08 6.60
CA ASP A 904 1.50 -14.70 7.88
C ASP A 904 0.44 -14.39 8.95
N TRP A 905 -0.68 -13.78 8.59
CA TRP A 905 -1.82 -13.60 9.50
C TRP A 905 -2.39 -14.94 9.98
N ILE A 906 -2.52 -15.90 9.06
CA ILE A 906 -3.11 -17.21 9.32
C ILE A 906 -2.16 -18.07 10.16
N LYS A 907 -0.86 -18.03 9.84
CA LYS A 907 0.19 -18.68 10.62
C LYS A 907 0.26 -18.09 12.03
N LEU A 908 0.29 -16.76 12.17
CA LEU A 908 0.28 -16.10 13.47
C LEU A 908 -0.96 -16.47 14.29
N SER A 909 -2.13 -16.56 13.65
CA SER A 909 -3.37 -17.01 14.29
C SER A 909 -3.22 -18.44 14.83
N TYR A 910 -2.75 -19.39 14.03
CA TYR A 910 -2.53 -20.77 14.48
C TYR A 910 -1.51 -20.84 15.63
N GLU A 911 -0.35 -20.22 15.45
CA GLU A 911 0.76 -20.25 16.40
C GLU A 911 0.39 -19.61 17.74
N ASN A 912 -0.43 -18.56 17.74
CA ASN A 912 -0.97 -17.96 18.95
C ASN A 912 -2.05 -18.83 19.62
N GLN A 913 -2.90 -19.48 18.83
CA GLN A 913 -4.08 -20.17 19.32
C GLN A 913 -3.83 -21.62 19.72
N LYS A 914 -2.76 -22.28 19.29
CA LYS A 914 -2.45 -23.65 19.74
C LYS A 914 -2.12 -23.71 21.24
N SER A 915 -2.35 -24.87 21.87
CA SER A 915 -2.21 -25.03 23.32
C SER A 915 -0.76 -24.91 23.83
N ASP A 916 0.22 -25.23 22.99
CA ASP A 916 1.66 -25.22 23.27
C ASP A 916 2.38 -24.08 22.52
N GLN A 917 1.69 -22.95 22.37
CA GLN A 917 2.21 -21.75 21.70
C GLN A 917 3.56 -21.28 22.27
N THR A 918 4.39 -20.74 21.37
CA THR A 918 5.71 -20.15 21.66
C THR A 918 5.78 -18.67 21.24
N LEU A 919 4.62 -18.04 21.00
CA LEU A 919 4.51 -16.64 20.61
C LEU A 919 4.55 -15.70 21.82
N VAL A 920 3.69 -15.92 22.82
CA VAL A 920 3.52 -15.03 23.97
C VAL A 920 4.23 -15.60 25.19
N PHE A 921 5.19 -14.85 25.71
CA PHE A 921 5.93 -15.19 26.94
C PHE A 921 5.66 -14.18 28.04
N PHE A 922 5.41 -14.69 29.25
CA PHE A 922 5.36 -13.89 30.46
C PHE A 922 6.79 -13.80 30.97
N ASN A 923 7.39 -12.62 30.82
CA ASN A 923 8.72 -12.39 31.35
C ASN A 923 8.64 -12.52 32.86
N LYS A 924 9.08 -13.65 33.43
CA LYS A 924 9.29 -13.66 34.87
C LYS A 924 10.33 -12.59 35.13
N ILE A 925 9.90 -11.48 35.72
CA ILE A 925 10.77 -10.69 36.55
C ILE A 925 11.16 -11.68 37.64
N GLU A 926 12.28 -12.40 37.45
CA GLU A 926 13.02 -12.86 38.59
C GLU A 926 13.29 -11.58 39.35
N ALA A 927 12.56 -11.39 40.46
CA ALA A 927 12.88 -10.36 41.40
C ALA A 927 14.38 -10.56 41.68
N ALA A 928 15.22 -9.71 41.09
CA ALA A 928 16.58 -9.53 41.55
C ALA A 928 16.43 -9.38 43.05
N ALA A 929 16.97 -10.35 43.78
CA ALA A 929 16.72 -10.48 45.19
C ALA A 929 16.99 -9.12 45.84
N ILE A 930 15.94 -8.44 46.28
CA ILE A 930 16.05 -7.27 47.14
C ILE A 930 16.63 -7.80 48.46
N GLY A 931 17.97 -7.87 48.51
CA GLY A 931 18.66 -8.63 49.52
C GLY A 931 20.16 -8.85 49.30
N GLY A 932 20.90 -7.85 48.79
CA GLY A 932 22.33 -7.66 49.06
C GLY A 932 23.32 -8.83 48.86
N ASP A 933 23.01 -9.82 48.03
CA ASP A 933 23.90 -10.94 47.70
C ASP A 933 24.09 -11.01 46.18
N ALA A 934 25.24 -10.53 45.69
CA ALA A 934 25.58 -10.51 44.27
C ALA A 934 26.34 -11.78 43.84
N SER A 935 26.43 -12.80 44.68
CA SER A 935 27.21 -14.02 44.38
C SER A 935 26.72 -14.81 43.16
N ALA A 936 25.48 -14.56 42.71
CA ALA A 936 24.90 -15.17 41.52
C ALA A 936 25.20 -14.43 40.21
N ILE A 937 25.66 -13.17 40.26
CA ILE A 937 25.93 -12.35 39.06
C ILE A 937 27.16 -12.89 38.33
N THR A 938 27.07 -13.06 37.01
CA THR A 938 28.17 -13.49 36.14
C THR A 938 28.78 -12.32 35.34
N VAL A 939 29.88 -12.57 34.62
CA VAL A 939 30.48 -11.55 33.74
C VAL A 939 29.63 -11.31 32.50
N ASP A 940 28.87 -12.31 32.06
CA ASP A 940 27.99 -12.17 30.90
C ASP A 940 26.82 -11.24 31.29
N ASP A 941 26.23 -11.44 32.48
CA ASP A 941 25.19 -10.56 33.04
C ASP A 941 25.64 -9.09 33.13
N ILE A 942 26.92 -8.85 33.49
CA ILE A 942 27.48 -7.49 33.59
C ILE A 942 27.68 -6.86 32.20
N ASN A 943 28.05 -7.65 31.19
CA ASN A 943 28.26 -7.17 29.82
C ASN A 943 26.95 -7.04 29.04
N GLU A 944 25.82 -7.56 29.56
CA GLU A 944 24.48 -7.33 29.03
C GLU A 944 23.86 -5.99 29.47
N VAL A 945 24.46 -5.31 30.46
CA VAL A 945 24.01 -3.97 30.90
C VAL A 945 24.41 -2.92 29.87
N ASP A 946 23.42 -2.17 29.38
CA ASP A 946 23.62 -1.16 28.35
C ASP A 946 24.64 -0.09 28.78
N GLY A 947 25.61 0.18 27.92
CA GLY A 947 26.75 1.07 28.21
C GLY A 947 27.95 0.43 28.96
N VAL A 948 27.88 -0.85 29.34
CA VAL A 948 29.02 -1.59 29.91
C VAL A 948 29.68 -2.44 28.81
N SER A 949 30.99 -2.25 28.58
CA SER A 949 31.76 -3.13 27.70
C SER A 949 33.11 -3.49 28.29
N GLY A 950 33.48 -4.78 28.21
CA GLY A 950 34.80 -5.28 28.58
C GLY A 950 34.96 -5.73 30.03
N ALA A 951 33.88 -6.10 30.71
CA ALA A 951 34.00 -6.77 32.02
C ALA A 951 34.74 -8.10 31.84
N MET A 952 35.78 -8.31 32.65
CA MET A 952 36.67 -9.46 32.51
C MET A 952 36.36 -10.52 33.57
N PRO A 953 36.35 -11.83 33.22
CA PRO A 953 36.14 -12.93 34.18
C PRO A 953 37.07 -12.91 35.39
N ALA A 954 38.29 -12.38 35.22
CA ALA A 954 39.28 -12.27 36.29
C ALA A 954 38.88 -11.30 37.41
N ASN A 955 37.96 -10.38 37.14
CA ASN A 955 37.55 -9.31 38.05
C ASN A 955 36.13 -9.51 38.61
N LEU A 956 35.50 -10.67 38.35
CA LEU A 956 34.10 -10.93 38.73
C LEU A 956 33.84 -10.69 40.22
N ALA A 957 34.75 -11.14 41.09
CA ALA A 957 34.62 -10.96 42.54
C ALA A 957 34.65 -9.48 42.96
N ASP A 958 35.41 -8.64 42.25
CA ASP A 958 35.48 -7.20 42.53
C ASP A 958 34.21 -6.48 42.03
N TYR A 959 33.64 -6.92 40.91
CA TYR A 959 32.35 -6.39 40.42
C TYR A 959 31.20 -6.76 41.35
N GLN A 960 31.11 -8.04 41.76
CA GLN A 960 30.10 -8.51 42.72
C GLN A 960 30.18 -7.72 44.04
N ALA A 961 31.39 -7.51 44.57
CA ALA A 961 31.59 -6.72 45.79
C ALA A 961 31.22 -5.23 45.62
N ALA A 962 31.47 -4.65 44.45
CA ALA A 962 31.08 -3.26 44.16
C ALA A 962 29.56 -3.10 44.04
N ILE A 963 28.89 -4.08 43.44
CA ILE A 963 27.42 -4.13 43.30
C ILE A 963 26.75 -4.31 44.67
N GLU A 964 27.25 -5.23 45.51
CA GLU A 964 26.79 -5.40 46.90
C GLU A 964 26.97 -4.12 47.74
N ALA A 965 28.01 -3.33 47.46
CA ALA A 965 28.30 -2.10 48.19
C ALA A 965 27.49 -0.89 47.70
N ALA A 966 26.85 -0.96 46.54
CA ALA A 966 26.17 0.17 45.92
C ALA A 966 24.80 0.50 46.53
N ASP A 967 24.18 -0.43 47.28
CA ASP A 967 22.86 -0.27 47.95
C ASP A 967 21.80 0.35 47.01
N VAL A 968 21.68 -0.22 45.80
CA VAL A 968 20.69 0.16 44.77
C VAL A 968 19.60 -0.89 44.70
#